data_AF-I0AGJ4-F1
#
_entry.id   AF-I0AGJ4-F1
#
_cell.length_a   1.000
_cell.length_b   1.000
_cell.length_c   1.000
_cell.angle_alpha   90.00
_cell.angle_beta   90.00
_cell.angle_gamma   90.00
#
_symmetry.space_group_name_H-M   'P 1'
#
loop_
_entity.id
_entity.type
_entity.pdbx_description
1 polymer ?
#
loop_
_entity_poly.entity_id
_entity_poly.type
_entity_poly.pdbx_seq_one_letter_code
_entity_poly.pdbx_strand_id
1 'polypeptide(L)'
;MKSFFVAFLLFVCSVSFSQQTSGRLTLITDTKIYPVETLNFDGVIYVEAMQFFKGLEFYIHSEYGYLITEYDSVTIEITSDNPFVKLKNNKINQEEIYQLTSIPKLKDNRKLYIPLKEIASVINIYSKRNLQFISSTRIRVTDKAGELIVKKHETPVKILSVSIKEGDEKSEIRILSDRKIENLYNYYRGKDLFIYLWNVQTKTDSVIENDNWSILKSISIKNEKDFVQFSISLNKDETVSEMMKGKSENEIIIRIAERDFGSWYIMESEHFKLIYRDAHSHLADYLLKSAETSFKALSRFFNFHPNEKIIINTYDVNDYGFAATTSVPQNYIRLEIEPLEPGYEVVPYNERYHWLLSHELVHVFVNDMDSDFEDALRKIFGKVNPDKTQPLTTLYSLITNHNRYTPRWHQEAIAVFFETWLSGGYGRTLGNFDEMYFRTRVADGIDFPTENEIEEVESHETVLLEHLFYMYGARFLSHLAIKYGAEKVIEWFDTKKSEFYPSYKGKFYDVFGKSFYDEWKEFFEKEIEFQKSNIQILNSIKTTDIRYISKEPFGWVGQPYFDKKNNSVHFVYHQSGKLASMATLNLSDGSLIDFRSLPSPSMIQVASTAFDEEYNNFFYTTNNNQLYRDVHLFNLSQKKHRELFPDSRTGHLTVSPNTHELFGVRHSSGKVSLVKSKYPYLILETLTVFPLGDEIQQLAVNPSGDLLAAVIHKVTGEQSIILIDLNKLNKGEELKYLIITSEGTPENISWSGDGKSLYWNAYTNGVSNIYKMNFDDGKIIPLTHTIKGLFRPIEISKNSLFAFEYSIEGFIPVIVPNKSVEKLPAINYLGQNILKKSPEVAEWMIKYDEGNIEQYKIGDEKRYYSLNNLNIQTFIPVITGFQDRKVLGIFAHITDPLLIQEFVLETGVSPFKEKNQKLRYHLRTKYNFKQKFSLAFDHNAPDFYDLFNKRKKSLLGNRSAIGYTDYIIYDNPLKIKYNSELSVYTGVKFINDNLLEIKIPDFAVFKTELDVRDLRKTIGSVDWENGNQFRFNIIAYASTPESPKYAVGTYAEWDNYNLYLFKHNTLHLKLSAGYHKTDPELLQGYFYFGGFGNREIENEPVKQFEKVFRFPGVPIYSIATDKFLKLMISNNLPPIRIPNIEIFSQSLKNINISVYTQGLLANAELSKKWIDIGAQVNFMFNHWSNLESTFSAGIAKAWWDNGNNWEWFLSYKLLKD
;
A
#
# COMPACT_ATOMS: atom_id res chain seq x y z
N MET A 1 74.38 21.87 -9.72
CA MET A 1 73.70 20.57 -9.90
C MET A 1 72.88 20.08 -8.69
N LYS A 2 72.62 20.94 -7.70
CA LYS A 2 71.60 20.78 -6.65
C LYS A 2 70.35 21.64 -6.92
N SER A 3 70.23 22.21 -8.12
CA SER A 3 69.15 23.12 -8.52
C SER A 3 68.15 22.48 -9.49
N PHE A 4 68.33 21.20 -9.84
CA PHE A 4 67.44 20.46 -10.75
C PHE A 4 66.49 19.50 -10.03
N PHE A 5 66.65 19.31 -8.71
CA PHE A 5 65.84 18.38 -7.91
C PHE A 5 64.72 19.06 -7.10
N VAL A 6 64.65 20.40 -7.13
CA VAL A 6 63.61 21.18 -6.43
C VAL A 6 62.45 21.55 -7.37
N ALA A 7 62.66 21.48 -8.70
CA ALA A 7 61.63 21.78 -9.69
C ALA A 7 60.63 20.63 -9.94
N PHE A 8 60.92 19.41 -9.49
CA PHE A 8 60.03 18.24 -9.70
C PHE A 8 59.08 17.97 -8.52
N LEU A 9 59.28 18.66 -7.38
CA LEU A 9 58.43 18.51 -6.19
C LEU A 9 57.31 19.56 -6.06
N LEU A 10 57.20 20.48 -7.03
CA LEU A 10 56.21 21.57 -7.02
C LEU A 10 55.07 21.40 -8.05
N PHE A 11 54.97 20.26 -8.73
CA PHE A 11 53.97 20.06 -9.79
C PHE A 11 52.93 18.95 -9.57
N VAL A 12 52.91 18.27 -8.41
CA VAL A 12 51.84 17.30 -8.08
C VAL A 12 51.48 17.37 -6.60
N CYS A 13 50.83 18.47 -6.21
CA CYS A 13 49.88 18.52 -5.10
C CYS A 13 48.89 19.66 -5.40
N SER A 14 48.08 19.41 -6.43
CA SER A 14 46.98 20.26 -6.85
C SER A 14 45.73 19.94 -6.02
N VAL A 15 45.30 20.96 -5.27
CA VAL A 15 43.90 21.40 -5.14
C VAL A 15 42.99 20.63 -4.17
N SER A 16 42.89 21.14 -2.94
CA SER A 16 41.60 21.34 -2.28
C SER A 16 41.38 22.84 -2.10
N PHE A 17 41.17 23.53 -3.21
CA PHE A 17 40.41 24.78 -3.20
C PHE A 17 38.92 24.40 -3.16
N SER A 18 38.30 24.53 -2.01
CA SER A 18 36.98 25.16 -1.90
C SER A 18 37.27 26.50 -1.24
N GLN A 19 37.90 27.44 -1.95
CA GLN A 19 37.19 28.46 -2.72
C GLN A 19 36.04 29.05 -1.87
N GLN A 20 36.27 30.25 -1.32
CA GLN A 20 35.17 31.16 -0.97
C GLN A 20 34.36 31.38 -2.25
N THR A 21 33.32 30.57 -2.48
CA THR A 21 32.39 30.78 -3.58
C THR A 21 31.54 31.98 -3.21
N SER A 22 31.84 33.13 -3.82
CA SER A 22 30.94 34.27 -3.78
C SER A 22 29.67 33.89 -4.56
N GLY A 23 28.55 33.74 -3.86
CA GLY A 23 27.25 33.50 -4.46
C GLY A 23 26.46 34.80 -4.62
N ARG A 24 25.27 34.69 -5.21
CA ARG A 24 24.26 35.76 -5.17
C ARG A 24 22.97 35.19 -4.65
N LEU A 25 22.41 35.87 -3.65
CA LEU A 25 21.08 35.66 -3.12
C LEU A 25 20.16 36.75 -3.70
N THR A 26 18.90 36.43 -3.87
CA THR A 26 17.91 37.32 -4.45
C THR A 26 16.83 37.63 -3.42
N LEU A 27 16.70 38.89 -3.04
CA LEU A 27 15.58 39.41 -2.26
C LEU A 27 14.43 39.74 -3.22
N ILE A 28 13.24 39.26 -2.94
CA ILE A 28 12.03 39.46 -3.75
C ILE A 28 11.05 40.25 -2.89
N THR A 29 10.92 41.55 -3.14
CA THR A 29 9.88 42.40 -2.53
C THR A 29 8.64 42.40 -3.42
N ASP A 30 7.53 42.94 -2.93
CA ASP A 30 6.27 43.05 -3.69
C ASP A 30 6.40 43.89 -4.97
N THR A 31 7.45 44.71 -5.09
CA THR A 31 7.64 45.63 -6.23
C THR A 31 8.92 45.39 -7.04
N LYS A 32 9.95 44.73 -6.48
CA LYS A 32 11.27 44.60 -7.12
C LYS A 32 12.03 43.34 -6.68
N ILE A 33 13.01 42.96 -7.50
CA ILE A 33 13.99 41.91 -7.19
C ILE A 33 15.35 42.57 -6.94
N TYR A 34 15.99 42.24 -5.81
CA TYR A 34 17.26 42.81 -5.36
C TYR A 34 18.34 41.72 -5.18
N PRO A 35 19.41 41.70 -5.98
CA PRO A 35 20.52 40.77 -5.77
C PRO A 35 21.41 41.22 -4.60
N VAL A 36 21.86 40.26 -3.79
CA VAL A 36 22.73 40.44 -2.63
C VAL A 36 23.89 39.45 -2.73
N GLU A 37 25.12 39.95 -2.62
CA GLU A 37 26.33 39.15 -2.63
C GLU A 37 26.40 38.25 -1.37
N THR A 38 26.75 36.98 -1.54
CA THR A 38 26.88 36.02 -0.44
C THR A 38 28.26 35.39 -0.38
N LEU A 39 28.66 34.96 0.82
CA LEU A 39 29.87 34.18 1.06
C LEU A 39 29.51 32.98 1.90
N ASN A 40 29.96 31.79 1.49
CA ASN A 40 29.92 30.62 2.35
C ASN A 40 31.27 30.51 3.09
N PHE A 41 31.23 30.49 4.42
CA PHE A 41 32.40 30.29 5.27
C PHE A 41 32.06 29.22 6.31
N ASP A 42 32.78 28.10 6.29
CA ASP A 42 32.60 26.94 7.18
C ASP A 42 31.14 26.45 7.31
N GLY A 43 30.38 26.47 6.20
CA GLY A 43 28.99 25.99 6.16
C GLY A 43 27.95 27.03 6.58
N VAL A 44 28.36 28.24 6.98
CA VAL A 44 27.47 29.36 7.28
C VAL A 44 27.43 30.33 6.10
N ILE A 45 26.22 30.63 5.61
CA ILE A 45 26.01 31.61 4.54
C ILE A 45 25.97 33.01 5.15
N TYR A 46 26.91 33.86 4.73
CA TYR A 46 26.94 35.28 5.01
C TYR A 46 26.41 36.09 3.83
N VAL A 47 25.76 37.22 4.09
CA VAL A 47 25.34 38.21 3.09
C VAL A 47 26.08 39.53 3.28
N GLU A 48 26.37 40.24 2.18
CA GLU A 48 26.91 41.60 2.25
C GLU A 48 25.84 42.54 2.85
N ALA A 49 26.16 43.11 4.01
CA ALA A 49 25.18 43.73 4.88
C ALA A 49 24.53 44.96 4.24
N MET A 50 25.29 45.78 3.50
CA MET A 50 24.73 46.99 2.89
C MET A 50 23.73 46.66 1.77
N GLN A 51 24.06 45.73 0.87
CA GLN A 51 23.15 45.25 -0.19
C GLN A 51 21.91 44.58 0.40
N PHE A 52 22.10 43.79 1.46
CA PHE A 52 21.03 43.08 2.13
C PHE A 52 20.02 44.07 2.73
N PHE A 53 20.43 44.95 3.64
CA PHE A 53 19.53 45.92 4.27
C PHE A 53 18.94 46.94 3.30
N LYS A 54 19.66 47.29 2.22
CA LYS A 54 19.12 48.17 1.18
C LYS A 54 18.02 47.49 0.38
N GLY A 55 18.15 46.20 0.10
CA GLY A 55 17.10 45.40 -0.55
C GLY A 55 15.87 45.16 0.34
N LEU A 56 15.99 45.41 1.65
CA LEU A 56 14.89 45.42 2.62
C LEU A 56 14.29 46.82 2.83
N GLU A 57 14.83 47.82 2.13
CA GLU A 57 14.46 49.24 2.21
C GLU A 57 14.72 49.89 3.58
N PHE A 58 15.72 49.42 4.32
CA PHE A 58 16.17 50.12 5.53
C PHE A 58 17.01 51.35 5.16
N TYR A 59 16.94 52.42 5.95
CA TYR A 59 17.88 53.53 5.90
C TYR A 59 19.22 53.06 6.49
N ILE A 60 20.32 53.34 5.80
CA ILE A 60 21.65 52.83 6.18
C ILE A 60 22.60 53.99 6.40
N HIS A 61 23.27 53.98 7.55
CA HIS A 61 24.46 54.76 7.85
C HIS A 61 25.61 53.79 8.15
N SER A 62 26.56 53.64 7.22
CA SER A 62 27.68 52.72 7.39
C SER A 62 29.01 53.47 7.48
N GLU A 63 29.84 53.08 8.45
CA GLU A 63 31.26 53.43 8.52
C GLU A 63 32.12 52.14 8.47
N TYR A 64 33.44 52.24 8.46
CA TYR A 64 34.32 51.07 8.29
C TYR A 64 34.08 49.98 9.34
N GLY A 65 33.59 48.80 8.92
CA GLY A 65 33.35 47.65 9.81
C GLY A 65 32.11 47.76 10.70
N TYR A 66 31.33 48.84 10.55
CA TYR A 66 30.20 49.17 11.40
C TYR A 66 28.99 49.63 10.58
N LEU A 67 27.83 49.05 10.87
CA LEU A 67 26.58 49.32 10.16
C LEU A 67 25.50 49.71 11.16
N ILE A 68 24.98 50.93 11.04
CA ILE A 68 23.71 51.34 11.66
C ILE A 68 22.65 51.36 10.57
N THR A 69 21.53 50.70 10.82
CA THR A 69 20.41 50.70 9.88
C THR A 69 19.07 50.85 10.58
N GLU A 70 18.15 51.60 9.98
CA GLU A 70 16.87 51.94 10.59
C GLU A 70 15.71 51.63 9.63
N TYR A 71 14.66 51.00 10.16
CA TYR A 71 13.39 50.82 9.45
C TYR A 71 12.21 50.99 10.41
N ASP A 72 11.26 51.84 10.01
CA ASP A 72 10.13 52.33 10.81
C ASP A 72 10.56 53.00 12.14
N SER A 73 10.76 52.22 13.20
CA SER A 73 11.13 52.73 14.54
C SER A 73 12.22 51.88 15.21
N VAL A 74 12.87 50.99 14.46
CA VAL A 74 13.89 50.07 14.98
C VAL A 74 15.22 50.35 14.31
N THR A 75 16.21 50.71 15.12
CA THR A 75 17.61 50.85 14.74
C THR A 75 18.34 49.56 15.07
N ILE A 76 19.08 49.04 14.10
CA ILE A 76 19.92 47.84 14.20
C ILE A 76 21.36 48.28 14.01
N GLU A 77 22.21 48.05 15.01
CA GLU A 77 23.65 48.30 14.94
C GLU A 77 24.42 46.98 14.91
N ILE A 78 25.33 46.84 13.95
CA ILE A 78 26.14 45.64 13.74
C ILE A 78 27.60 46.06 13.55
N THR A 79 28.52 45.36 14.23
CA THR A 79 29.97 45.53 14.07
C THR A 79 30.65 44.21 13.70
N SER A 80 31.80 44.26 13.03
CA SER A 80 32.68 43.11 12.81
C SER A 80 33.43 42.64 14.06
N ASP A 81 33.48 43.45 15.13
CA ASP A 81 34.35 43.20 16.28
C ASP A 81 33.78 42.20 17.30
N ASN A 82 32.47 41.96 17.25
CA ASN A 82 31.77 41.05 18.17
C ASN A 82 30.51 40.45 17.52
N PRO A 83 29.99 39.32 18.02
CA PRO A 83 28.80 38.67 17.47
C PRO A 83 27.50 39.28 17.98
N PHE A 84 27.46 40.53 18.41
CA PHE A 84 26.24 41.13 18.95
C PHE A 84 25.59 42.09 17.97
N VAL A 85 24.27 42.00 17.86
CA VAL A 85 23.42 42.97 17.16
C VAL A 85 22.70 43.78 18.22
N LYS A 86 22.95 45.09 18.25
CA LYS A 86 22.26 46.00 19.15
C LYS A 86 20.99 46.51 18.47
N LEU A 87 19.86 46.32 19.12
CA LEU A 87 18.54 46.71 18.63
C LEU A 87 18.02 47.83 19.52
N LYS A 88 17.62 48.95 18.92
CA LYS A 88 17.02 50.08 19.63
C LYS A 88 15.67 50.40 19.03
N ASN A 89 14.62 50.29 19.85
CA ASN A 89 13.29 50.75 19.45
C ASN A 89 13.14 52.23 19.82
N ASN A 90 13.20 53.11 18.81
CA ASN A 90 13.16 54.55 18.95
C ASN A 90 11.79 55.08 19.43
N LYS A 91 10.70 54.30 19.33
CA LYS A 91 9.37 54.70 19.82
C LYS A 91 9.19 54.54 21.33
N ILE A 92 9.83 53.54 21.95
CA ILE A 92 9.68 53.22 23.38
C ILE A 92 10.99 53.32 24.17
N ASN A 93 12.07 53.75 23.51
CA ASN A 93 13.42 53.92 24.07
C ASN A 93 13.95 52.67 24.80
N GLN A 94 13.73 51.49 24.20
CA GLN A 94 14.17 50.19 24.70
C GLN A 94 15.35 49.68 23.86
N GLU A 95 16.40 49.21 24.53
CA GLU A 95 17.57 48.58 23.90
C GLU A 95 17.63 47.09 24.23
N GLU A 96 17.82 46.24 23.22
CA GLU A 96 18.03 44.80 23.35
C GLU A 96 19.30 44.39 22.60
N ILE A 97 20.00 43.37 23.10
CA ILE A 97 21.21 42.84 22.48
C ILE A 97 20.94 41.39 22.06
N TYR A 98 21.08 41.11 20.76
CA TYR A 98 20.94 39.77 20.21
C TYR A 98 22.32 39.18 19.91
N GLN A 99 22.63 38.00 20.43
CA GLN A 99 23.88 37.30 20.15
C GLN A 99 23.74 36.40 18.93
N LEU A 100 24.56 36.67 17.91
CA LEU A 100 24.78 35.82 16.75
C LEU A 100 25.61 34.59 17.15
N THR A 101 25.28 33.42 16.61
CA THR A 101 26.08 32.20 16.76
C THR A 101 27.40 32.27 16.00
N SER A 102 27.53 33.20 15.05
CA SER A 102 28.74 33.41 14.26
C SER A 102 29.07 34.91 14.10
N ILE A 103 30.36 35.27 14.19
CA ILE A 103 30.80 36.69 14.17
C ILE A 103 30.71 37.25 12.74
N PRO A 104 30.16 38.46 12.52
CA PRO A 104 30.22 39.16 11.23
C PRO A 104 31.65 39.29 10.70
N LYS A 105 31.84 39.19 9.38
CA LYS A 105 33.17 39.13 8.76
C LYS A 105 33.42 40.36 7.88
N LEU A 106 34.68 40.83 7.86
CA LEU A 106 35.16 41.82 6.89
C LEU A 106 35.87 41.11 5.74
N LYS A 107 35.45 41.39 4.51
CA LYS A 107 36.17 40.98 3.29
C LYS A 107 36.72 42.22 2.58
N ASP A 108 37.95 42.11 2.09
CA ASP A 108 38.70 43.16 1.37
C ASP A 108 38.85 44.49 2.14
N ASN A 109 38.80 44.47 3.48
CA ASN A 109 38.84 45.63 4.38
C ASN A 109 37.79 46.73 4.08
N ARG A 110 36.70 46.40 3.38
CA ARG A 110 35.68 47.40 2.97
C ARG A 110 34.22 46.93 3.05
N LYS A 111 33.94 45.63 3.00
CA LYS A 111 32.57 45.08 2.99
C LYS A 111 32.29 44.24 4.24
N LEU A 112 31.21 44.58 4.95
CA LEU A 112 30.74 43.84 6.13
C LEU A 112 29.80 42.72 5.68
N TYR A 113 30.06 41.50 6.14
CA TYR A 113 29.28 40.30 5.85
C TYR A 113 28.66 39.75 7.13
N ILE A 114 27.35 39.51 7.11
CA ILE A 114 26.57 39.10 8.30
C ILE A 114 25.90 37.73 8.06
N PRO A 115 25.78 36.87 9.10
CA PRO A 115 25.21 35.54 8.94
C PRO A 115 23.72 35.60 8.59
N LEU A 116 23.36 35.03 7.45
CA LEU A 116 22.09 35.27 6.78
C LEU A 116 20.88 34.76 7.57
N LYS A 117 20.90 33.50 8.00
CA LYS A 117 19.76 32.88 8.71
C LYS A 117 19.51 33.56 10.06
N GLU A 118 20.58 33.96 10.73
CA GLU A 118 20.52 34.58 12.05
C GLU A 118 20.00 36.02 11.94
N ILE A 119 20.57 36.83 11.05
CA ILE A 119 20.09 38.21 10.87
C ILE A 119 18.67 38.23 10.30
N ALA A 120 18.30 37.28 9.44
CA ALA A 120 16.93 37.18 8.95
C ALA A 120 15.93 36.89 10.09
N SER A 121 16.33 36.06 11.06
CA SER A 121 15.54 35.78 12.27
C SER A 121 15.40 37.03 13.14
N VAL A 122 16.48 37.81 13.32
CA VAL A 122 16.44 39.09 14.05
C VAL A 122 15.47 40.08 13.39
N ILE A 123 15.56 40.25 12.07
CA ILE A 123 14.68 41.15 11.32
C ILE A 123 13.23 40.68 11.40
N ASN A 124 12.99 39.36 11.30
CA ASN A 124 11.67 38.78 11.45
C ASN A 124 11.11 38.98 12.85
N ILE A 125 11.92 38.99 13.91
CA ILE A 125 11.38 39.18 15.26
C ILE A 125 11.14 40.66 15.54
N TYR A 126 12.09 41.52 15.17
CA TYR A 126 12.21 42.88 15.68
C TYR A 126 11.87 43.99 14.69
N SER A 127 11.60 43.68 13.41
CA SER A 127 11.14 44.67 12.44
C SER A 127 9.77 44.30 11.86
N LYS A 128 9.12 45.26 11.20
CA LYS A 128 7.91 44.99 10.42
C LYS A 128 8.17 44.21 9.13
N ARG A 129 9.44 43.99 8.75
CA ARG A 129 9.78 43.12 7.62
C ARG A 129 9.71 41.66 8.03
N ASN A 130 9.18 40.85 7.13
CA ASN A 130 9.18 39.40 7.20
C ASN A 130 9.96 38.83 6.01
N LEU A 131 10.99 38.07 6.32
CA LEU A 131 11.92 37.41 5.42
C LEU A 131 11.60 35.93 5.40
N GLN A 132 10.99 35.48 4.30
CA GLN A 132 10.64 34.09 4.08
C GLN A 132 11.61 33.50 3.05
N PHE A 133 12.39 32.50 3.44
CA PHE A 133 13.29 31.81 2.53
C PHE A 133 12.46 30.99 1.54
N ILE A 134 12.45 31.38 0.26
CA ILE A 134 11.81 30.62 -0.83
C ILE A 134 12.74 29.50 -1.31
N SER A 135 14.06 29.73 -1.24
CA SER A 135 15.12 28.75 -1.55
C SER A 135 16.43 29.19 -0.88
N SER A 136 17.49 28.37 -0.97
CA SER A 136 18.83 28.71 -0.44
C SER A 136 19.43 30.00 -1.03
N THR A 137 18.95 30.45 -2.20
CA THR A 137 19.40 31.67 -2.88
C THR A 137 18.29 32.70 -3.11
N ARG A 138 17.07 32.51 -2.57
CA ARG A 138 15.95 33.46 -2.75
C ARG A 138 15.16 33.66 -1.47
N ILE A 139 14.95 34.91 -1.09
CA ILE A 139 14.17 35.31 0.10
C ILE A 139 13.07 36.26 -0.34
N ARG A 140 11.82 35.95 -0.01
CA ARG A 140 10.69 36.87 -0.14
C ARG A 140 10.69 37.83 1.04
N VAL A 141 10.48 39.10 0.77
CA VAL A 141 10.37 40.17 1.75
C VAL A 141 8.94 40.67 1.71
N THR A 142 8.21 40.51 2.79
CA THR A 142 6.85 41.05 2.96
C THR A 142 6.77 41.93 4.20
N ASP A 143 5.73 42.77 4.32
CA ASP A 143 5.44 43.50 5.55
C ASP A 143 4.50 42.68 6.46
N LYS A 144 4.74 42.74 7.77
CA LYS A 144 3.85 42.19 8.80
C LYS A 144 2.67 43.13 9.01
N ALA A 145 1.46 42.58 8.98
CA ALA A 145 0.21 43.34 9.12
C ALA A 145 -0.13 43.84 10.56
N GLY A 146 0.81 43.80 11.51
CA GLY A 146 0.54 44.09 12.93
C GLY A 146 1.72 44.71 13.69
N GLU A 147 1.44 45.29 14.87
CA GLU A 147 2.46 45.85 15.78
C GLU A 147 3.49 44.79 16.21
N LEU A 148 4.74 45.23 16.34
CA LEU A 148 5.90 44.41 16.75
C LEU A 148 5.66 43.70 18.08
N ILE A 149 5.70 42.37 18.05
CA ILE A 149 5.51 41.51 19.23
C ILE A 149 6.78 41.56 20.08
N VAL A 150 6.74 42.37 21.13
CA VAL A 150 7.61 42.20 22.31
C VAL A 150 7.15 40.92 23.01
N LYS A 151 8.05 39.93 23.21
CA LYS A 151 7.81 38.82 24.15
C LYS A 151 7.71 39.41 25.57
N LYS A 152 6.51 39.85 25.95
CA LYS A 152 6.09 39.83 27.35
C LYS A 152 6.02 38.35 27.75
N HIS A 153 6.43 38.02 28.96
CA HIS A 153 5.95 36.81 29.61
C HIS A 153 4.43 36.80 29.50
N GLU A 154 3.89 35.99 28.60
CA GLU A 154 2.45 35.84 28.53
C GLU A 154 2.03 35.17 29.83
N THR A 155 1.12 35.83 30.54
CA THR A 155 0.33 35.14 31.56
C THR A 155 -0.18 33.82 30.98
N PRO A 156 -0.10 32.70 31.69
CA PRO A 156 -0.55 31.41 31.18
C PRO A 156 -2.01 31.49 30.71
N VAL A 157 -2.31 30.81 29.61
CA VAL A 157 -3.65 30.71 29.02
C VAL A 157 -4.59 30.10 30.06
N LYS A 158 -5.74 30.71 30.28
CA LYS A 158 -6.70 30.24 31.30
C LYS A 158 -7.76 29.38 30.65
N ILE A 159 -7.97 28.18 31.19
CA ILE A 159 -9.14 27.38 30.84
C ILE A 159 -10.39 28.08 31.40
N LEU A 160 -11.29 28.50 30.51
CA LEU A 160 -12.56 29.13 30.86
C LEU A 160 -13.61 28.09 31.21
N SER A 161 -13.69 27.02 30.42
CA SER A 161 -14.61 25.91 30.68
C SER A 161 -14.12 24.61 30.04
N VAL A 162 -14.54 23.49 30.64
CA VAL A 162 -14.45 22.16 30.06
C VAL A 162 -15.87 21.61 30.00
N SER A 163 -16.33 21.20 28.82
CA SER A 163 -17.64 20.58 28.64
C SER A 163 -17.48 19.22 27.97
N ILE A 164 -18.29 18.25 28.39
CA ILE A 164 -18.19 16.87 27.93
C ILE A 164 -19.50 16.50 27.25
N LYS A 165 -19.40 15.97 26.03
CA LYS A 165 -20.52 15.40 25.29
C LYS A 165 -20.22 13.93 25.05
N GLU A 166 -20.83 13.09 25.87
CA GLU A 166 -20.73 11.64 25.76
C GLU A 166 -21.79 11.11 24.78
N GLY A 167 -21.40 10.11 23.98
CA GLY A 167 -22.30 9.28 23.19
C GLY A 167 -21.81 7.83 23.14
N ASP A 168 -22.66 6.93 22.65
CA ASP A 168 -22.39 5.49 22.69
C ASP A 168 -21.10 5.06 21.97
N GLU A 169 -20.73 5.76 20.87
CA GLU A 169 -19.58 5.46 20.02
C GLU A 169 -18.46 6.50 20.08
N LYS A 170 -18.70 7.67 20.70
CA LYS A 170 -17.68 8.72 20.87
C LYS A 170 -17.93 9.65 22.05
N SER A 171 -16.87 10.26 22.54
CA SER A 171 -16.87 11.29 23.59
C SER A 171 -16.14 12.53 23.11
N GLU A 172 -16.74 13.69 23.28
CA GLU A 172 -16.09 14.97 22.98
C GLU A 172 -15.87 15.76 24.27
N ILE A 173 -14.62 16.07 24.59
CA ILE A 173 -14.23 16.97 25.68
C ILE A 173 -13.83 18.29 25.05
N ARG A 174 -14.66 19.32 25.21
CA ARG A 174 -14.42 20.66 24.68
C ARG A 174 -13.80 21.53 25.75
N ILE A 175 -12.62 22.03 25.49
CA ILE A 175 -11.85 22.94 26.34
C ILE A 175 -11.90 24.31 25.70
N LEU A 176 -12.58 25.24 26.35
CA LEU A 176 -12.59 26.65 25.96
C LEU A 176 -11.57 27.40 26.83
N SER A 177 -10.66 28.13 26.20
CA SER A 177 -9.68 28.98 26.86
C SER A 177 -9.89 30.46 26.54
N ASP A 178 -9.21 31.34 27.29
CA ASP A 178 -9.27 32.79 27.06
C ASP A 178 -8.50 33.23 25.80
N ARG A 179 -7.52 32.43 25.38
CA ARG A 179 -6.70 32.57 24.17
C ARG A 179 -6.37 31.20 23.57
N LYS A 180 -5.93 31.17 22.32
CA LYS A 180 -5.49 29.95 21.63
C LYS A 180 -4.37 29.25 22.40
N ILE A 181 -4.50 27.94 22.58
CA ILE A 181 -3.46 27.10 23.17
C ILE A 181 -2.54 26.66 22.03
N GLU A 182 -1.30 27.15 22.04
CA GLU A 182 -0.34 26.91 20.95
C GLU A 182 0.38 25.56 21.06
N ASN A 183 0.52 25.03 22.28
CA ASN A 183 1.33 23.84 22.56
C ASN A 183 0.52 22.80 23.36
N LEU A 184 0.21 21.70 22.70
CA LEU A 184 -0.60 20.59 23.20
C LEU A 184 0.15 19.27 22.91
N TYR A 185 0.17 18.36 23.87
CA TYR A 185 0.75 17.02 23.71
C TYR A 185 -0.18 15.97 24.30
N ASN A 186 -0.33 14.81 23.66
CA ASN A 186 -1.13 13.70 24.19
C ASN A 186 -0.51 12.34 23.91
N TYR A 187 -0.75 11.38 24.80
CA TYR A 187 -0.31 9.99 24.66
C TYR A 187 -1.20 9.03 25.45
N TYR A 188 -1.17 7.76 25.07
CA TYR A 188 -1.83 6.68 25.82
C TYR A 188 -0.86 5.98 26.77
N ARG A 189 -1.33 5.64 27.97
CA ARG A 189 -0.64 4.74 28.91
C ARG A 189 -1.62 3.68 29.39
N GLY A 190 -1.47 2.45 28.88
CA GLY A 190 -2.52 1.45 29.01
C GLY A 190 -3.76 1.90 28.23
N LYS A 191 -4.94 1.85 28.87
CA LYS A 191 -6.20 2.34 28.30
C LYS A 191 -6.50 3.82 28.58
N ASP A 192 -5.64 4.49 29.35
CA ASP A 192 -5.89 5.87 29.77
C ASP A 192 -5.17 6.85 28.84
N LEU A 193 -5.86 7.92 28.46
CA LEU A 193 -5.33 8.99 27.62
C LEU A 193 -4.84 10.15 28.49
N PHE A 194 -3.61 10.59 28.26
CA PHE A 194 -3.00 11.73 28.94
C PHE A 194 -2.82 12.88 27.96
N ILE A 195 -3.14 14.10 28.40
CA ILE A 195 -3.05 15.32 27.60
C ILE A 195 -2.39 16.42 28.42
N TYR A 196 -1.43 17.13 27.84
CA TYR A 196 -0.66 18.20 28.45
C TYR A 196 -0.86 19.47 27.63
N LEU A 197 -1.36 20.52 28.29
CA LEU A 197 -1.53 21.85 27.72
C LEU A 197 -0.44 22.78 28.29
N TRP A 198 0.54 23.14 27.47
CA TRP A 198 1.71 23.92 27.91
C TRP A 198 1.39 25.42 28.00
N ASN A 199 1.96 26.08 29.01
CA ASN A 199 1.67 27.48 29.35
C ASN A 199 0.16 27.74 29.56
N VAL A 200 -0.56 26.72 30.04
CA VAL A 200 -1.97 26.80 30.41
C VAL A 200 -2.08 26.66 31.92
N GLN A 201 -3.03 27.36 32.53
CA GLN A 201 -3.37 27.22 33.95
C GLN A 201 -4.88 27.04 34.13
N THR A 202 -5.24 26.22 35.12
CA THR A 202 -6.61 26.11 35.64
C THR A 202 -6.65 26.53 37.11
N LYS A 203 -7.81 26.99 37.60
CA LYS A 203 -7.95 27.53 38.96
C LYS A 203 -7.85 26.46 40.04
N THR A 204 -8.23 25.22 39.74
CA THR A 204 -8.31 24.11 40.69
C THR A 204 -8.12 22.80 39.95
N ASP A 205 -7.40 21.87 40.58
CA ASP A 205 -7.47 20.46 40.20
C ASP A 205 -8.92 19.97 40.30
N SER A 206 -9.32 19.14 39.35
CA SER A 206 -10.69 18.62 39.31
C SER A 206 -10.68 17.18 38.82
N VAL A 207 -11.62 16.38 39.32
CA VAL A 207 -11.90 15.05 38.81
C VAL A 207 -13.36 15.03 38.42
N ILE A 208 -13.63 14.67 37.17
CA ILE A 208 -14.97 14.57 36.61
C ILE A 208 -15.22 13.09 36.35
N GLU A 209 -16.21 12.52 37.02
CA GLU A 209 -16.61 11.11 36.87
C GLU A 209 -18.12 11.05 36.69
N ASN A 210 -18.59 10.11 35.88
CA ASN A 210 -20.01 9.85 35.70
C ASN A 210 -20.21 8.38 35.35
N ASP A 211 -21.01 7.68 36.15
CA ASP A 211 -21.25 6.24 35.99
C ASP A 211 -21.99 5.89 34.68
N ASN A 212 -22.60 6.87 34.01
CA ASN A 212 -23.33 6.68 32.76
C ASN A 212 -22.49 6.87 31.48
N TRP A 213 -21.18 7.09 31.59
CA TRP A 213 -20.32 7.25 30.42
C TRP A 213 -19.96 5.91 29.76
N SER A 214 -20.17 5.81 28.45
CA SER A 214 -19.95 4.61 27.64
C SER A 214 -18.47 4.40 27.28
N ILE A 215 -17.76 5.50 27.01
CA ILE A 215 -16.35 5.50 26.59
C ILE A 215 -15.46 6.06 27.69
N LEU A 216 -15.85 7.18 28.29
CA LEU A 216 -15.10 7.77 29.40
C LEU A 216 -15.40 7.01 30.70
N LYS A 217 -14.40 6.92 31.57
CA LYS A 217 -14.56 6.45 32.95
C LYS A 217 -14.40 7.61 33.94
N SER A 218 -13.31 8.36 33.81
CA SER A 218 -13.04 9.55 34.62
C SER A 218 -12.09 10.49 33.90
N ILE A 219 -12.16 11.78 34.21
CA ILE A 219 -11.20 12.79 33.74
C ILE A 219 -10.62 13.49 34.96
N SER A 220 -9.32 13.37 35.18
CA SER A 220 -8.59 14.14 36.18
C SER A 220 -7.83 15.28 35.50
N ILE A 221 -8.10 16.51 35.91
CA ILE A 221 -7.40 17.72 35.48
C ILE A 221 -6.50 18.17 36.63
N LYS A 222 -5.19 18.25 36.39
CA LYS A 222 -4.19 18.71 37.36
C LYS A 222 -3.46 19.94 36.85
N ASN A 223 -3.37 20.96 37.68
CA ASN A 223 -2.66 22.20 37.41
C ASN A 223 -1.22 22.08 37.90
N GLU A 224 -0.28 21.90 36.99
CA GLU A 224 1.15 21.85 37.29
C GLU A 224 1.80 23.21 36.99
N LYS A 225 3.08 23.36 37.34
CA LYS A 225 3.77 24.66 37.31
C LYS A 225 3.72 25.36 35.94
N ASP A 226 3.93 24.60 34.87
CA ASP A 226 4.07 25.11 33.49
C ASP A 226 3.04 24.51 32.50
N PHE A 227 2.14 23.64 32.96
CA PHE A 227 1.12 23.00 32.12
C PHE A 227 -0.11 22.54 32.92
N VAL A 228 -1.22 22.32 32.21
CA VAL A 228 -2.37 21.56 32.74
C VAL A 228 -2.35 20.15 32.17
N GLN A 229 -2.43 19.14 33.04
CA GLN A 229 -2.52 17.73 32.67
C GLN A 229 -3.97 17.24 32.77
N PHE A 230 -4.51 16.68 31.68
CA PHE A 230 -5.72 15.86 31.70
C PHE A 230 -5.30 14.39 31.70
N SER A 231 -5.83 13.60 32.63
CA SER A 231 -5.70 12.15 32.69
C SER A 231 -7.09 11.56 32.53
N ILE A 232 -7.37 10.98 31.37
CA ILE A 232 -8.68 10.51 30.96
C ILE A 232 -8.67 8.99 31.01
N SER A 233 -9.33 8.43 32.01
CA SER A 233 -9.51 6.98 32.11
C SER A 233 -10.65 6.52 31.22
N LEU A 234 -10.48 5.40 30.52
CA LEU A 234 -11.46 4.90 29.53
C LEU A 234 -12.09 3.56 29.95
N ASN A 235 -13.35 3.37 29.56
CA ASN A 235 -14.11 2.13 29.72
C ASN A 235 -13.91 1.15 28.56
N LYS A 236 -13.38 1.62 27.41
CA LYS A 236 -13.11 0.82 26.22
C LYS A 236 -11.61 0.56 26.06
N ASP A 237 -11.25 -0.65 25.62
CA ASP A 237 -9.86 -1.09 25.53
C ASP A 237 -9.15 -0.58 24.27
N GLU A 238 -9.90 -0.33 23.19
CA GLU A 238 -9.36 0.16 21.91
C GLU A 238 -10.02 1.47 21.52
N THR A 239 -9.39 2.58 21.87
CA THR A 239 -9.87 3.92 21.51
C THR A 239 -8.82 4.71 20.78
N VAL A 240 -9.28 5.64 19.94
CA VAL A 240 -8.44 6.65 19.28
C VAL A 240 -8.89 8.02 19.78
N SER A 241 -7.91 8.86 20.10
CA SER A 241 -8.14 10.24 20.52
C SER A 241 -7.67 11.21 19.44
N GLU A 242 -8.55 12.12 19.05
CA GLU A 242 -8.29 13.20 18.13
C GLU A 242 -8.38 14.56 18.83
N MET A 243 -7.57 15.50 18.38
CA MET A 243 -7.57 16.88 18.84
C MET A 243 -8.01 17.76 17.68
N MET A 244 -9.18 18.38 17.80
CA MET A 244 -9.78 19.21 16.76
C MET A 244 -9.87 20.66 17.24
N LYS A 245 -9.80 21.61 16.31
CA LYS A 245 -10.14 23.00 16.57
C LYS A 245 -11.66 23.13 16.71
N GLY A 246 -12.12 23.86 17.73
CA GLY A 246 -13.53 24.18 17.91
C GLY A 246 -14.00 25.31 17.00
N LYS A 247 -15.18 25.89 17.30
CA LYS A 247 -15.75 26.97 16.47
C LYS A 247 -14.95 28.27 16.55
N SER A 248 -14.13 28.43 17.59
CA SER A 248 -13.22 29.55 17.77
C SER A 248 -11.79 29.04 17.91
N GLU A 249 -10.81 29.89 17.63
CA GLU A 249 -9.39 29.55 17.82
C GLU A 249 -9.00 29.27 19.27
N ASN A 250 -9.86 29.65 20.22
CA ASN A 250 -9.67 29.45 21.65
C ASN A 250 -10.41 28.21 22.16
N GLU A 251 -10.98 27.38 21.28
CA GLU A 251 -11.66 26.13 21.66
C GLU A 251 -10.88 24.94 21.08
N ILE A 252 -10.55 23.98 21.94
CA ILE A 252 -10.00 22.67 21.56
C ILE A 252 -11.06 21.61 21.86
N ILE A 253 -11.27 20.69 20.95
CA ILE A 253 -12.15 19.54 21.12
C ILE A 253 -11.27 18.29 21.13
N ILE A 254 -11.25 17.57 22.25
CA ILE A 254 -10.67 16.23 22.33
C ILE A 254 -11.80 15.25 22.01
N ARG A 255 -11.72 14.56 20.89
CA ARG A 255 -12.68 13.53 20.50
C ARG A 255 -12.06 12.16 20.79
N ILE A 256 -12.75 11.30 21.51
CA ILE A 256 -12.31 9.93 21.82
C ILE A 256 -13.36 8.98 21.28
N ALA A 257 -12.97 8.06 20.40
CA ALA A 257 -13.88 7.10 19.78
C ALA A 257 -13.31 5.68 19.86
N GLU A 258 -14.16 4.66 19.72
CA GLU A 258 -13.69 3.27 19.55
C GLU A 258 -12.92 3.11 18.23
N ARG A 259 -11.85 2.32 18.25
CA ARG A 259 -11.02 2.01 17.07
C ARG A 259 -11.82 1.19 16.05
N ASP A 260 -11.70 1.54 14.76
CA ASP A 260 -12.21 0.84 13.54
C ASP A 260 -13.67 0.34 13.46
N PHE A 261 -14.47 0.53 14.51
CA PHE A 261 -15.90 0.20 14.54
C PHE A 261 -16.82 1.43 14.59
N GLY A 262 -16.26 2.64 14.63
CA GLY A 262 -17.01 3.90 14.66
C GLY A 262 -17.85 4.17 13.41
N SER A 263 -18.83 5.06 13.53
CA SER A 263 -19.71 5.49 12.43
C SER A 263 -18.95 5.99 11.19
N TRP A 264 -19.54 5.76 10.02
CA TRP A 264 -19.08 6.35 8.76
C TRP A 264 -19.52 7.79 8.64
N TYR A 265 -18.65 8.62 8.07
CA TYR A 265 -18.85 10.03 7.78
C TYR A 265 -18.62 10.33 6.31
N ILE A 266 -19.13 11.48 5.89
CA ILE A 266 -19.00 11.99 4.54
C ILE A 266 -18.73 13.50 4.58
N MET A 267 -17.75 13.91 3.80
CA MET A 267 -17.46 15.30 3.44
C MET A 267 -17.37 15.41 1.92
N GLU A 268 -17.69 16.59 1.40
CA GLU A 268 -17.68 16.83 -0.04
C GLU A 268 -16.93 18.11 -0.38
N SER A 269 -16.31 18.13 -1.56
CA SER A 269 -15.81 19.33 -2.22
C SER A 269 -16.53 19.51 -3.57
N GLU A 270 -15.97 20.32 -4.48
CA GLU A 270 -16.53 20.55 -5.81
C GLU A 270 -16.56 19.27 -6.64
N HIS A 271 -15.44 18.55 -6.69
CA HIS A 271 -15.26 17.36 -7.52
C HIS A 271 -15.23 16.04 -6.73
N PHE A 272 -15.16 16.09 -5.39
CA PHE A 272 -14.96 14.89 -4.57
C PHE A 272 -16.04 14.65 -3.51
N LYS A 273 -16.17 13.37 -3.17
CA LYS A 273 -16.92 12.86 -2.02
C LYS A 273 -16.00 11.97 -1.20
N LEU A 274 -15.57 12.46 -0.04
CA LEU A 274 -14.74 11.70 0.88
C LEU A 274 -15.64 10.95 1.86
N ILE A 275 -15.56 9.63 1.86
CA ILE A 275 -16.19 8.74 2.82
C ILE A 275 -15.09 8.20 3.75
N TYR A 276 -15.30 8.29 5.06
CA TYR A 276 -14.26 7.97 6.03
C TYR A 276 -14.83 7.50 7.36
N ARG A 277 -14.02 6.78 8.12
CA ARG A 277 -14.32 6.41 9.52
C ARG A 277 -14.05 7.57 10.44
N ASP A 278 -14.71 7.55 11.60
CA ASP A 278 -14.57 8.65 12.55
C ASP A 278 -13.12 8.98 12.92
N ALA A 279 -12.29 7.95 13.10
CA ALA A 279 -10.86 8.06 13.43
C ALA A 279 -9.99 8.72 12.35
N HIS A 280 -10.55 9.02 11.17
CA HIS A 280 -9.86 9.65 10.05
C HIS A 280 -10.32 11.11 9.84
N SER A 281 -11.20 11.64 10.71
CA SER A 281 -11.76 12.99 10.56
C SER A 281 -10.68 14.07 10.51
N HIS A 282 -9.59 13.88 11.27
CA HIS A 282 -8.44 14.79 11.26
C HIS A 282 -7.70 14.88 9.90
N LEU A 283 -7.91 13.93 8.99
CA LEU A 283 -7.33 13.94 7.63
C LEU A 283 -8.30 14.47 6.58
N ALA A 284 -9.60 14.59 6.89
CA ALA A 284 -10.63 14.74 5.86
C ALA A 284 -10.47 16.00 5.02
N ASP A 285 -10.24 17.15 5.67
CA ASP A 285 -9.95 18.41 4.99
C ASP A 285 -8.69 18.32 4.13
N TYR A 286 -7.61 17.79 4.73
CA TYR A 286 -6.30 17.64 4.08
C TYR A 286 -6.38 16.81 2.79
N LEU A 287 -7.09 15.68 2.85
CA LEU A 287 -7.28 14.77 1.73
C LEU A 287 -8.10 15.40 0.61
N LEU A 288 -9.23 16.05 0.93
CA LEU A 288 -10.06 16.74 -0.06
C LEU A 288 -9.29 17.86 -0.76
N LYS A 289 -8.53 18.65 0.00
CA LYS A 289 -7.69 19.74 -0.53
C LYS A 289 -6.57 19.22 -1.44
N SER A 290 -5.92 18.13 -1.03
CA SER A 290 -4.88 17.46 -1.83
C SER A 290 -5.46 16.88 -3.13
N ALA A 291 -6.65 16.31 -3.06
CA ALA A 291 -7.37 15.77 -4.21
C ALA A 291 -7.79 16.88 -5.20
N GLU A 292 -8.39 17.97 -4.72
CA GLU A 292 -8.79 19.12 -5.56
C GLU A 292 -7.59 19.79 -6.25
N THR A 293 -6.46 19.88 -5.54
CA THR A 293 -5.24 20.45 -6.11
C THR A 293 -4.68 19.59 -7.25
N SER A 294 -4.68 18.27 -7.05
CA SER A 294 -4.23 17.30 -8.06
C SER A 294 -5.19 17.26 -9.25
N PHE A 295 -6.50 17.28 -8.99
CA PHE A 295 -7.56 17.38 -10.00
C PHE A 295 -7.35 18.60 -10.90
N LYS A 296 -7.17 19.78 -10.30
CA LYS A 296 -6.95 21.04 -11.04
C LYS A 296 -5.73 20.99 -11.97
N ALA A 297 -4.67 20.29 -11.57
CA ALA A 297 -3.50 20.10 -12.42
C ALA A 297 -3.83 19.17 -13.60
N LEU A 298 -4.40 17.99 -13.33
CA LEU A 298 -4.73 16.99 -14.34
C LEU A 298 -5.78 17.48 -15.35
N SER A 299 -6.78 18.26 -14.92
CA SER A 299 -7.76 18.90 -15.79
C SER A 299 -7.14 19.80 -16.86
N ARG A 300 -5.98 20.41 -16.59
CA ARG A 300 -5.28 21.24 -17.57
C ARG A 300 -4.57 20.41 -18.63
N PHE A 301 -4.00 19.27 -18.24
CA PHE A 301 -3.27 18.40 -19.16
C PHE A 301 -4.21 17.65 -20.10
N PHE A 302 -5.33 17.18 -19.57
CA PHE A 302 -6.28 16.35 -20.32
C PHE A 302 -7.51 17.11 -20.84
N ASN A 303 -7.71 18.37 -20.45
CA ASN A 303 -8.88 19.17 -20.80
C ASN A 303 -10.22 18.41 -20.60
N PHE A 304 -10.27 17.64 -19.51
CA PHE A 304 -11.37 16.73 -19.19
C PHE A 304 -11.82 16.93 -17.75
N HIS A 305 -13.13 16.81 -17.52
CA HIS A 305 -13.72 16.78 -16.19
C HIS A 305 -14.71 15.60 -16.11
N PRO A 306 -14.57 14.69 -15.14
CA PRO A 306 -15.58 13.69 -14.85
C PRO A 306 -16.96 14.31 -14.62
N ASN A 307 -18.00 13.66 -15.17
CA ASN A 307 -19.38 14.12 -15.02
C ASN A 307 -19.95 13.89 -13.61
N GLU A 308 -19.34 12.98 -12.85
CA GLU A 308 -19.72 12.64 -11.48
C GLU A 308 -18.60 12.98 -10.48
N LYS A 309 -18.97 13.19 -9.22
CA LYS A 309 -17.99 13.36 -8.17
C LYS A 309 -17.19 12.08 -7.96
N ILE A 310 -15.87 12.22 -7.83
CA ILE A 310 -14.97 11.12 -7.54
C ILE A 310 -15.11 10.77 -6.05
N ILE A 311 -15.35 9.50 -5.76
CA ILE A 311 -15.46 9.02 -4.39
C ILE A 311 -14.06 8.65 -3.90
N ILE A 312 -13.65 9.20 -2.77
CA ILE A 312 -12.47 8.74 -2.04
C ILE A 312 -12.97 8.05 -0.78
N ASN A 313 -12.57 6.80 -0.55
CA ASN A 313 -12.88 6.09 0.68
C ASN A 313 -11.61 5.72 1.43
N THR A 314 -11.53 6.11 2.70
CA THR A 314 -10.33 5.89 3.54
C THR A 314 -10.44 4.62 4.37
N TYR A 315 -9.31 3.92 4.50
CA TYR A 315 -9.16 2.70 5.29
C TYR A 315 -7.90 2.77 6.16
N ASP A 316 -7.95 2.17 7.35
CA ASP A 316 -6.81 1.97 8.26
C ASP A 316 -6.82 0.51 8.77
N VAL A 317 -6.69 -0.43 7.83
CA VAL A 317 -6.92 -1.87 8.03
C VAL A 317 -5.71 -2.75 7.72
N ASN A 318 -4.58 -2.17 7.36
CA ASN A 318 -3.31 -2.84 7.07
C ASN A 318 -2.17 -2.12 7.82
N ASP A 319 -0.91 -2.49 7.62
CA ASP A 319 0.22 -1.73 8.19
C ASP A 319 1.07 -0.99 7.17
N TYR A 320 0.84 -1.27 5.89
CA TYR A 320 1.42 -0.53 4.78
C TYR A 320 0.31 0.01 3.90
N GLY A 321 0.40 1.31 3.61
CA GLY A 321 -0.58 2.02 2.80
C GLY A 321 -0.37 1.75 1.32
N PHE A 322 -1.47 1.84 0.59
CA PHE A 322 -1.52 1.90 -0.86
C PHE A 322 -2.80 2.60 -1.28
N ALA A 323 -2.96 2.82 -2.57
CA ALA A 323 -4.24 3.26 -3.11
C ALA A 323 -4.61 2.42 -4.34
N ALA A 324 -5.90 2.41 -4.66
CA ALA A 324 -6.41 1.69 -5.82
C ALA A 324 -7.64 2.42 -6.38
N THR A 325 -7.71 2.48 -7.70
CA THR A 325 -8.75 3.21 -8.42
C THR A 325 -9.58 2.30 -9.32
N THR A 326 -10.87 2.61 -9.43
CA THR A 326 -11.74 2.08 -10.47
C THR A 326 -12.61 3.18 -11.06
N SER A 327 -12.83 3.14 -12.38
CA SER A 327 -13.76 4.03 -13.10
C SER A 327 -15.14 3.41 -13.29
N VAL A 328 -15.27 2.09 -13.12
CA VAL A 328 -16.56 1.36 -13.20
C VAL A 328 -16.88 0.70 -11.86
N PRO A 329 -18.16 0.71 -11.43
CA PRO A 329 -19.29 1.38 -12.08
C PRO A 329 -19.36 2.89 -11.81
N GLN A 330 -18.46 3.43 -10.99
CA GLN A 330 -18.32 4.86 -10.72
C GLN A 330 -16.86 5.16 -10.38
N ASN A 331 -16.45 6.44 -10.46
CA ASN A 331 -15.11 6.87 -10.11
C ASN A 331 -14.88 6.73 -8.60
N TYR A 332 -14.01 5.80 -8.22
CA TYR A 332 -13.78 5.42 -6.84
C TYR A 332 -12.30 5.18 -6.58
N ILE A 333 -11.78 5.86 -5.57
CA ILE A 333 -10.42 5.74 -5.05
C ILE A 333 -10.53 5.13 -3.64
N ARG A 334 -9.97 3.93 -3.47
CA ARG A 334 -9.66 3.36 -2.15
C ARG A 334 -8.31 3.92 -1.72
N LEU A 335 -8.27 4.62 -0.58
CA LEU A 335 -7.06 5.19 -0.02
C LEU A 335 -6.78 4.54 1.35
N GLU A 336 -5.69 3.79 1.44
CA GLU A 336 -5.20 3.29 2.73
C GLU A 336 -4.25 4.32 3.32
N ILE A 337 -4.55 4.79 4.54
CA ILE A 337 -3.92 5.98 5.11
C ILE A 337 -2.58 5.69 5.83
N GLU A 338 -2.17 4.44 5.87
CA GLU A 338 -0.97 3.95 6.52
C GLU A 338 0.32 4.42 5.82
N PRO A 339 1.47 4.42 6.52
CA PRO A 339 2.81 4.58 5.91
C PRO A 339 3.06 3.60 4.77
N LEU A 340 3.81 4.01 3.74
CA LEU A 340 4.16 3.12 2.63
C LEU A 340 5.19 2.06 3.07
N GLU A 341 5.25 0.92 2.37
CA GLU A 341 6.28 -0.08 2.67
C GLU A 341 7.67 0.48 2.31
N PRO A 342 8.62 0.56 3.25
CA PRO A 342 9.91 1.18 2.97
C PRO A 342 10.92 0.21 2.39
N GLY A 343 12.01 0.80 1.87
CA GLY A 343 13.24 0.10 1.55
C GLY A 343 13.58 0.08 0.07
N TYR A 344 14.89 0.05 -0.19
CA TYR A 344 15.53 0.00 -1.50
C TYR A 344 15.19 1.17 -2.42
N GLU A 345 14.51 2.22 -1.92
CA GLU A 345 13.98 3.33 -2.72
C GLU A 345 13.00 2.88 -3.83
N VAL A 346 12.21 1.83 -3.58
CA VAL A 346 11.20 1.34 -4.54
C VAL A 346 10.07 2.36 -4.74
N VAL A 347 9.74 3.12 -3.70
CA VAL A 347 8.69 4.15 -3.72
C VAL A 347 9.25 5.47 -3.17
N PRO A 348 9.91 6.29 -4.01
CA PRO A 348 10.34 7.62 -3.61
C PRO A 348 9.14 8.59 -3.65
N TYR A 349 8.86 9.24 -2.53
CA TYR A 349 7.80 10.25 -2.39
C TYR A 349 8.24 11.41 -1.51
N ASN A 350 7.57 12.54 -1.67
CA ASN A 350 7.67 13.69 -0.76
C ASN A 350 6.56 13.61 0.31
N GLU A 351 5.34 13.99 -0.05
CA GLU A 351 4.14 13.93 0.79
C GLU A 351 3.25 12.79 0.30
N ARG A 352 2.99 11.84 1.20
CA ARG A 352 2.39 10.53 0.91
C ARG A 352 1.02 10.64 0.25
N TYR A 353 0.11 11.43 0.82
CA TYR A 353 -1.28 11.44 0.36
C TYR A 353 -1.44 12.16 -0.97
N HIS A 354 -0.72 13.26 -1.15
CA HIS A 354 -0.67 14.01 -2.39
C HIS A 354 -0.06 13.17 -3.51
N TRP A 355 1.04 12.47 -3.23
CA TRP A 355 1.69 11.55 -4.17
C TRP A 355 0.72 10.42 -4.58
N LEU A 356 0.07 9.75 -3.62
CA LEU A 356 -0.91 8.70 -3.89
C LEU A 356 -2.12 9.22 -4.68
N LEU A 357 -2.73 10.33 -4.24
CA LEU A 357 -3.90 10.90 -4.90
C LEU A 357 -3.57 11.39 -6.32
N SER A 358 -2.39 11.95 -6.55
CA SER A 358 -1.94 12.34 -7.89
C SER A 358 -1.81 11.13 -8.81
N HIS A 359 -1.23 10.03 -8.31
CA HIS A 359 -1.13 8.77 -9.04
C HIS A 359 -2.52 8.21 -9.38
N GLU A 360 -3.38 8.04 -8.38
CA GLU A 360 -4.71 7.45 -8.54
C GLU A 360 -5.65 8.29 -9.40
N LEU A 361 -5.54 9.62 -9.32
CA LEU A 361 -6.35 10.50 -10.15
C LEU A 361 -5.99 10.39 -11.62
N VAL A 362 -4.74 10.09 -11.98
CA VAL A 362 -4.39 9.83 -13.39
C VAL A 362 -5.19 8.64 -13.91
N HIS A 363 -5.35 7.57 -13.12
CA HIS A 363 -6.20 6.44 -13.48
C HIS A 363 -7.65 6.86 -13.67
N VAL A 364 -8.21 7.73 -12.81
CA VAL A 364 -9.56 8.27 -13.03
C VAL A 364 -9.64 9.05 -14.33
N PHE A 365 -8.74 9.98 -14.59
CA PHE A 365 -8.77 10.82 -15.79
C PHE A 365 -8.64 10.00 -17.06
N VAL A 366 -7.66 9.11 -17.14
CA VAL A 366 -7.39 8.31 -18.35
C VAL A 366 -8.50 7.27 -18.58
N ASN A 367 -8.98 6.62 -17.52
CA ASN A 367 -10.00 5.56 -17.67
C ASN A 367 -11.42 6.11 -17.79
N ASP A 368 -11.75 7.24 -17.17
CA ASP A 368 -13.11 7.81 -17.23
C ASP A 368 -13.34 8.71 -18.43
N MET A 369 -12.29 9.22 -19.08
CA MET A 369 -12.44 10.06 -20.27
C MET A 369 -13.23 9.35 -21.37
N ASP A 370 -14.17 10.08 -21.98
CA ASP A 370 -15.18 9.53 -22.87
C ASP A 370 -15.28 10.25 -24.20
N SER A 371 -15.63 9.48 -25.23
CA SER A 371 -16.10 9.99 -26.53
C SER A 371 -17.58 10.41 -26.45
N ASP A 372 -18.06 11.13 -27.47
CA ASP A 372 -19.50 11.46 -27.58
C ASP A 372 -20.38 10.20 -27.63
N PHE A 373 -19.84 9.09 -28.16
CA PHE A 373 -20.54 7.81 -28.21
C PHE A 373 -20.68 7.18 -26.82
N GLU A 374 -19.59 7.13 -26.04
CA GLU A 374 -19.62 6.60 -24.69
C GLU A 374 -20.51 7.45 -23.77
N ASP A 375 -20.39 8.77 -23.82
CA ASP A 375 -21.22 9.71 -23.04
C ASP A 375 -22.72 9.47 -23.28
N ALA A 376 -23.11 9.29 -24.55
CA ALA A 376 -24.50 8.99 -24.92
C ALA A 376 -25.00 7.67 -24.30
N LEU A 377 -24.16 6.64 -24.23
CA LEU A 377 -24.52 5.35 -23.65
C LEU A 377 -24.51 5.37 -22.12
N ARG A 378 -23.54 6.07 -21.50
CA ARG A 378 -23.44 6.26 -20.05
C ARG A 378 -24.69 6.95 -19.49
N LYS A 379 -25.29 7.90 -20.22
CA LYS A 379 -26.56 8.55 -19.86
C LYS A 379 -27.75 7.58 -19.76
N ILE A 380 -27.71 6.45 -20.46
CA ILE A 380 -28.79 5.45 -20.47
C ILE A 380 -28.49 4.31 -19.49
N PHE A 381 -27.28 3.75 -19.56
CA PHE A 381 -26.93 2.50 -18.89
C PHE A 381 -26.05 2.68 -17.64
N GLY A 382 -25.48 3.87 -17.44
CA GLY A 382 -24.39 4.10 -16.49
C GLY A 382 -23.07 3.51 -16.99
N LYS A 383 -22.04 3.52 -16.14
CA LYS A 383 -20.79 2.80 -16.38
C LYS A 383 -20.97 1.38 -15.87
N VAL A 384 -21.16 0.42 -16.76
CA VAL A 384 -21.58 -0.94 -16.37
C VAL A 384 -20.39 -1.74 -15.85
N ASN A 385 -20.54 -2.43 -14.71
CA ASN A 385 -19.52 -3.34 -14.20
C ASN A 385 -19.75 -4.77 -14.74
N PRO A 386 -18.72 -5.50 -15.20
CA PRO A 386 -18.85 -6.90 -15.61
C PRO A 386 -19.30 -7.81 -14.45
N ASP A 387 -20.30 -8.65 -14.69
CA ASP A 387 -20.87 -9.61 -13.73
C ASP A 387 -20.93 -11.01 -14.36
N LYS A 388 -20.34 -12.01 -13.69
CA LYS A 388 -20.31 -13.40 -14.17
C LYS A 388 -21.67 -14.10 -14.18
N THR A 389 -22.64 -13.62 -13.41
CA THR A 389 -24.02 -14.12 -13.42
C THR A 389 -24.80 -13.60 -14.63
N GLN A 390 -24.39 -12.44 -15.16
CA GLN A 390 -24.96 -11.83 -16.36
C GLN A 390 -23.86 -11.34 -17.32
N PRO A 391 -23.13 -12.24 -18.03
CA PRO A 391 -21.99 -11.88 -18.87
C PRO A 391 -22.25 -10.83 -19.96
N LEU A 392 -23.51 -10.57 -20.33
CA LEU A 392 -23.86 -9.47 -21.23
C LEU A 392 -23.41 -8.10 -20.70
N THR A 393 -23.27 -7.92 -19.38
CA THR A 393 -22.71 -6.71 -18.77
C THR A 393 -21.31 -6.37 -19.30
N THR A 394 -20.52 -7.36 -19.73
CA THR A 394 -19.19 -7.13 -20.31
C THR A 394 -19.28 -6.30 -21.58
N LEU A 395 -20.24 -6.62 -22.48
CA LEU A 395 -20.47 -5.82 -23.69
C LEU A 395 -20.81 -4.38 -23.30
N TYR A 396 -21.75 -4.20 -22.37
CA TYR A 396 -22.14 -2.87 -21.92
C TYR A 396 -20.98 -2.12 -21.25
N SER A 397 -20.10 -2.82 -20.52
CA SER A 397 -18.94 -2.21 -19.89
C SER A 397 -17.93 -1.72 -20.92
N LEU A 398 -17.61 -2.54 -21.92
CA LEU A 398 -16.72 -2.16 -23.04
C LEU A 398 -17.26 -0.94 -23.80
N ILE A 399 -18.59 -0.80 -23.91
CA ILE A 399 -19.20 0.32 -24.64
C ILE A 399 -19.50 1.55 -23.79
N THR A 400 -19.41 1.44 -22.47
CA THR A 400 -19.64 2.57 -21.56
C THR A 400 -18.35 3.04 -20.88
N ASN A 401 -17.24 2.31 -20.97
CA ASN A 401 -15.95 2.74 -20.44
C ASN A 401 -14.81 1.94 -21.11
N HIS A 402 -14.47 2.26 -22.37
CA HIS A 402 -13.50 1.48 -23.15
C HIS A 402 -12.07 1.64 -22.63
N ASN A 403 -11.67 2.85 -22.22
CA ASN A 403 -10.29 3.16 -21.81
C ASN A 403 -9.80 2.37 -20.60
N ARG A 404 -10.71 1.96 -19.70
CA ARG A 404 -10.42 1.02 -18.61
C ARG A 404 -9.80 -0.29 -19.10
N TYR A 405 -10.11 -0.73 -20.31
CA TYR A 405 -9.73 -2.02 -20.86
C TYR A 405 -8.44 -1.97 -21.69
N THR A 406 -7.42 -1.32 -21.12
CA THR A 406 -6.04 -1.27 -21.64
C THR A 406 -5.08 -2.03 -20.71
N PRO A 407 -3.92 -2.52 -21.19
CA PRO A 407 -2.95 -3.26 -20.36
C PRO A 407 -2.59 -2.54 -19.06
N ARG A 408 -2.30 -3.29 -18.00
CA ARG A 408 -2.04 -2.67 -16.69
C ARG A 408 -0.76 -1.85 -16.74
N TRP A 409 0.30 -2.35 -17.39
CA TRP A 409 1.53 -1.55 -17.58
C TRP A 409 1.26 -0.20 -18.26
N HIS A 410 0.29 -0.12 -19.18
CA HIS A 410 -0.05 1.12 -19.88
C HIS A 410 -0.69 2.13 -18.93
N GLN A 411 -1.61 1.69 -18.07
CA GLN A 411 -2.25 2.53 -17.06
C GLN A 411 -1.24 2.98 -15.99
N GLU A 412 -0.42 2.06 -15.47
CA GLU A 412 0.60 2.39 -14.46
C GLU A 412 1.67 3.33 -15.02
N ALA A 413 2.02 3.20 -16.30
CA ALA A 413 3.04 4.02 -16.93
C ALA A 413 2.72 5.52 -16.84
N ILE A 414 1.52 5.92 -17.27
CA ILE A 414 1.13 7.32 -17.29
C ILE A 414 0.94 7.87 -15.87
N ALA A 415 0.45 7.04 -14.95
CA ALA A 415 0.33 7.40 -13.54
C ALA A 415 1.70 7.66 -12.92
N VAL A 416 2.70 6.81 -13.15
CA VAL A 416 4.10 7.02 -12.68
C VAL A 416 4.74 8.25 -13.31
N PHE A 417 4.46 8.52 -14.60
CA PHE A 417 4.97 9.68 -15.29
C PHE A 417 4.48 10.97 -14.62
N PHE A 418 3.16 11.11 -14.41
CA PHE A 418 2.60 12.26 -13.73
C PHE A 418 2.98 12.32 -12.25
N GLU A 419 2.95 11.21 -11.53
CA GLU A 419 3.43 11.12 -10.14
C GLU A 419 4.81 11.76 -9.99
N THR A 420 5.76 11.38 -10.86
CA THR A 420 7.14 11.89 -10.75
C THR A 420 7.19 13.39 -10.98
N TRP A 421 6.55 13.90 -12.03
CA TRP A 421 6.68 15.31 -12.40
C TRP A 421 5.78 16.25 -11.57
N LEU A 422 4.60 15.80 -11.13
CA LEU A 422 3.73 16.54 -10.22
C LEU A 422 4.31 16.61 -8.81
N SER A 423 5.11 15.62 -8.39
CA SER A 423 5.84 15.63 -7.12
C SER A 423 7.24 16.25 -7.22
N GLY A 424 7.54 17.00 -8.30
CA GLY A 424 8.80 17.77 -8.41
C GLY A 424 10.05 16.92 -8.65
N GLY A 425 9.90 15.75 -9.26
CA GLY A 425 10.96 14.79 -9.53
C GLY A 425 11.08 13.67 -8.48
N TYR A 426 10.33 13.74 -7.37
CA TYR A 426 10.23 12.66 -6.39
C TYR A 426 9.22 11.60 -6.86
N GLY A 427 9.68 10.68 -7.71
CA GLY A 427 8.90 9.56 -8.21
C GLY A 427 9.73 8.57 -9.01
N ARG A 428 9.11 7.45 -9.40
CA ARG A 428 9.83 6.26 -9.89
C ARG A 428 10.56 6.47 -11.23
N THR A 429 10.17 7.46 -12.04
CA THR A 429 10.89 7.80 -13.29
C THR A 429 12.36 8.22 -13.05
N LEU A 430 12.65 8.75 -11.85
CA LEU A 430 13.99 9.17 -11.42
C LEU A 430 14.53 8.32 -10.25
N GLY A 431 13.92 7.17 -9.97
CA GLY A 431 14.26 6.32 -8.83
C GLY A 431 15.55 5.53 -9.01
N ASN A 432 16.30 5.37 -7.92
CA ASN A 432 17.52 4.57 -7.90
C ASN A 432 17.30 3.07 -8.13
N PHE A 433 16.19 2.54 -7.62
CA PHE A 433 15.84 1.12 -7.75
C PHE A 433 15.62 0.73 -9.22
N ASP A 434 14.87 1.53 -9.97
CA ASP A 434 14.63 1.32 -11.40
C ASP A 434 15.94 1.31 -12.20
N GLU A 435 16.84 2.29 -11.99
CA GLU A 435 18.16 2.29 -12.65
C GLU A 435 18.97 1.04 -12.30
N MET A 436 18.92 0.60 -11.04
CA MET A 436 19.61 -0.60 -10.59
C MET A 436 19.07 -1.87 -11.27
N TYR A 437 17.74 -1.99 -11.43
CA TYR A 437 17.12 -3.13 -12.10
C TYR A 437 17.56 -3.25 -13.55
N PHE A 438 17.39 -2.19 -14.35
CA PHE A 438 17.74 -2.22 -15.78
C PHE A 438 19.24 -2.42 -15.99
N ARG A 439 20.08 -1.77 -15.16
CA ARG A 439 21.52 -1.98 -15.18
C ARG A 439 21.92 -3.42 -14.82
N THR A 440 21.29 -4.01 -13.82
CA THR A 440 21.57 -5.40 -13.40
C THR A 440 21.14 -6.38 -14.48
N ARG A 441 19.99 -6.16 -15.13
CA ARG A 441 19.52 -6.97 -16.26
C ARG A 441 20.54 -6.99 -17.40
N VAL A 442 21.06 -5.82 -17.77
CA VAL A 442 22.11 -5.68 -18.79
C VAL A 442 23.45 -6.27 -18.35
N ALA A 443 23.84 -6.09 -17.09
CA ALA A 443 25.08 -6.63 -16.54
C ALA A 443 25.09 -8.17 -16.53
N ASP A 444 23.94 -8.78 -16.28
CA ASP A 444 23.76 -10.24 -16.24
C ASP A 444 23.43 -10.86 -17.60
N GLY A 445 23.27 -10.04 -18.65
CA GLY A 445 22.96 -10.53 -19.99
C GLY A 445 21.58 -11.19 -20.08
N ILE A 446 20.62 -10.72 -19.28
CA ILE A 446 19.25 -11.20 -19.28
C ILE A 446 18.48 -10.46 -20.38
N ASP A 447 17.82 -11.22 -21.27
CA ASP A 447 17.04 -10.67 -22.39
C ASP A 447 15.90 -9.80 -21.89
N PHE A 448 15.48 -8.79 -22.67
CA PHE A 448 14.36 -7.92 -22.32
C PHE A 448 13.03 -8.52 -22.81
N PRO A 449 11.96 -8.49 -22.00
CA PRO A 449 10.71 -9.16 -22.31
C PRO A 449 9.85 -8.33 -23.26
N THR A 450 9.06 -8.94 -24.14
CA THR A 450 7.97 -8.23 -24.84
C THR A 450 6.93 -7.70 -23.84
N GLU A 451 6.06 -6.79 -24.26
CA GLU A 451 4.97 -6.30 -23.42
C GLU A 451 4.03 -7.43 -22.97
N ASN A 452 3.83 -8.44 -23.82
CA ASN A 452 3.04 -9.62 -23.49
C ASN A 452 3.79 -10.53 -22.50
N GLU A 453 5.12 -10.68 -22.62
CA GLU A 453 5.93 -11.45 -21.67
C GLU A 453 5.89 -10.87 -20.26
N ILE A 454 5.81 -9.54 -20.13
CA ILE A 454 5.62 -8.88 -18.83
C ILE A 454 4.26 -9.24 -18.24
N GLU A 455 3.18 -9.09 -19.01
CA GLU A 455 1.78 -9.34 -18.58
C GLU A 455 1.50 -10.84 -18.30
N GLU A 456 2.10 -11.74 -19.09
CA GLU A 456 1.75 -13.18 -19.08
C GLU A 456 2.72 -14.02 -18.26
N VAL A 457 3.98 -13.62 -18.12
CA VAL A 457 5.06 -14.44 -17.55
C VAL A 457 5.77 -13.75 -16.39
N GLU A 458 6.53 -12.68 -16.64
CA GLU A 458 7.46 -12.14 -15.64
C GLU A 458 6.75 -11.56 -14.42
N SER A 459 5.60 -10.89 -14.60
CA SER A 459 4.81 -10.32 -13.50
C SER A 459 4.18 -11.38 -12.58
N HIS A 460 4.24 -12.65 -12.98
CA HIS A 460 3.75 -13.76 -12.17
C HIS A 460 4.87 -14.56 -11.52
N GLU A 461 5.99 -14.77 -12.20
CA GLU A 461 7.04 -15.69 -11.73
C GLU A 461 8.17 -15.02 -10.95
N THR A 462 8.40 -13.73 -11.19
CA THR A 462 9.49 -12.98 -10.54
C THR A 462 9.08 -12.50 -9.15
N VAL A 463 10.08 -12.23 -8.30
CA VAL A 463 9.84 -11.67 -6.95
C VAL A 463 9.35 -10.21 -6.97
N LEU A 464 9.44 -9.54 -8.12
CA LEU A 464 8.94 -8.18 -8.32
C LEU A 464 7.45 -8.14 -8.64
N LEU A 465 6.85 -9.26 -9.07
CA LEU A 465 5.42 -9.36 -9.39
C LEU A 465 4.96 -8.20 -10.29
N GLU A 466 3.85 -7.56 -9.93
CA GLU A 466 3.24 -6.45 -10.66
C GLU A 466 4.07 -5.14 -10.60
N HIS A 467 5.13 -5.05 -9.78
CA HIS A 467 6.04 -3.89 -9.81
C HIS A 467 6.68 -3.71 -11.19
N LEU A 468 6.81 -4.79 -11.97
CA LEU A 468 7.31 -4.74 -13.34
C LEU A 468 6.47 -3.85 -14.26
N PHE A 469 5.15 -3.74 -14.02
CA PHE A 469 4.27 -2.86 -14.80
C PHE A 469 4.66 -1.39 -14.66
N TYR A 470 5.01 -0.97 -13.45
CA TYR A 470 5.49 0.38 -13.16
C TYR A 470 6.87 0.62 -13.79
N MET A 471 7.79 -0.33 -13.62
CA MET A 471 9.19 -0.18 -14.06
C MET A 471 9.30 -0.12 -15.59
N TYR A 472 8.73 -1.09 -16.30
CA TYR A 472 8.75 -1.09 -17.77
C TYR A 472 7.88 0.01 -18.36
N GLY A 473 6.70 0.25 -17.77
CA GLY A 473 5.81 1.33 -18.18
C GLY A 473 6.49 2.69 -18.11
N ALA A 474 7.05 3.04 -16.94
CA ALA A 474 7.75 4.31 -16.74
C ALA A 474 8.97 4.48 -17.65
N ARG A 475 9.76 3.42 -17.86
CA ARG A 475 10.90 3.46 -18.79
C ARG A 475 10.48 3.63 -20.23
N PHE A 476 9.45 2.93 -20.67
CA PHE A 476 8.94 3.07 -22.02
C PHE A 476 8.43 4.48 -22.28
N LEU A 477 7.64 5.05 -21.35
CA LEU A 477 7.20 6.45 -21.46
C LEU A 477 8.37 7.44 -21.40
N SER A 478 9.41 7.15 -20.62
CA SER A 478 10.63 7.96 -20.60
C SER A 478 11.32 7.96 -21.96
N HIS A 479 11.46 6.79 -22.58
CA HIS A 479 11.99 6.66 -23.95
C HIS A 479 11.17 7.46 -24.96
N LEU A 480 9.83 7.35 -24.90
CA LEU A 480 8.94 8.13 -25.76
C LEU A 480 9.08 9.64 -25.51
N ALA A 481 9.13 10.09 -24.27
CA ALA A 481 9.27 11.49 -23.92
C ALA A 481 10.63 12.07 -24.36
N ILE A 482 11.72 11.31 -24.22
CA ILE A 482 13.06 11.70 -24.68
C ILE A 482 13.07 11.90 -26.20
N LYS A 483 12.40 11.02 -26.95
CA LYS A 483 12.41 11.01 -28.42
C LYS A 483 11.40 12.00 -29.02
N TYR A 484 10.17 11.99 -28.51
CA TYR A 484 9.02 12.66 -29.11
C TYR A 484 8.51 13.87 -28.32
N GLY A 485 8.92 14.03 -27.05
CA GLY A 485 8.44 15.08 -26.14
C GLY A 485 7.26 14.63 -25.28
N ALA A 486 7.10 15.25 -24.11
CA ALA A 486 6.08 14.90 -23.12
C ALA A 486 4.64 15.16 -23.61
N GLU A 487 4.41 16.19 -24.41
CA GLU A 487 3.08 16.49 -24.98
C GLU A 487 2.53 15.34 -25.83
N LYS A 488 3.37 14.73 -26.67
CA LYS A 488 2.98 13.56 -27.48
C LYS A 488 2.70 12.33 -26.62
N VAL A 489 3.40 12.17 -25.50
CA VAL A 489 3.08 11.12 -24.53
C VAL A 489 1.68 11.34 -23.98
N ILE A 490 1.34 12.56 -23.54
CA ILE A 490 -0.01 12.89 -23.04
C ILE A 490 -1.08 12.67 -24.13
N GLU A 491 -0.81 13.09 -25.37
CA GLU A 491 -1.75 12.90 -26.50
C GLU A 491 -2.10 11.41 -26.72
N TRP A 492 -1.15 10.50 -26.49
CA TRP A 492 -1.42 9.06 -26.60
C TRP A 492 -2.43 8.54 -25.56
N PHE A 493 -2.54 9.19 -24.40
CA PHE A 493 -3.51 8.85 -23.36
C PHE A 493 -4.83 9.66 -23.45
N ASP A 494 -4.86 10.74 -24.22
CA ASP A 494 -6.04 11.65 -24.35
C ASP A 494 -7.14 11.16 -25.32
N THR A 495 -8.37 10.99 -24.88
CA THR A 495 -9.49 10.53 -25.73
C THR A 495 -10.28 11.70 -26.30
N LYS A 496 -10.18 11.90 -27.61
CA LYS A 496 -10.88 12.99 -28.30
C LYS A 496 -12.37 12.67 -28.43
N LYS A 497 -13.25 13.68 -28.29
CA LYS A 497 -14.71 13.50 -28.36
C LYS A 497 -15.21 12.83 -29.64
N SER A 498 -14.53 13.06 -30.76
CA SER A 498 -14.86 12.47 -32.07
C SER A 498 -14.33 11.05 -32.29
N GLU A 499 -13.52 10.49 -31.38
CA GLU A 499 -12.97 9.15 -31.52
C GLU A 499 -14.05 8.09 -31.27
N PHE A 500 -13.97 6.98 -32.00
CA PHE A 500 -14.86 5.83 -31.85
C PHE A 500 -14.03 4.57 -31.60
N TYR A 501 -13.92 4.16 -30.33
CA TYR A 501 -13.13 3.00 -29.89
C TYR A 501 -11.68 2.98 -30.38
N PRO A 502 -10.85 3.95 -30.00
CA PRO A 502 -9.43 3.89 -30.34
C PRO A 502 -8.80 2.69 -29.60
N SER A 503 -8.16 1.78 -30.35
CA SER A 503 -7.21 0.83 -29.74
C SER A 503 -5.99 1.61 -29.29
N TYR A 504 -5.46 1.33 -28.10
CA TYR A 504 -4.27 2.03 -27.61
C TYR A 504 -3.05 1.86 -28.57
N LYS A 505 -2.90 0.68 -29.21
CA LYS A 505 -1.87 0.45 -30.25
C LYS A 505 -2.18 1.19 -31.56
N GLY A 506 -3.46 1.30 -31.93
CA GLY A 506 -3.88 2.08 -33.11
C GLY A 506 -3.57 3.56 -32.93
N LYS A 507 -3.98 4.11 -31.78
CA LYS A 507 -3.69 5.49 -31.39
C LYS A 507 -2.20 5.77 -31.25
N PHE A 508 -1.43 4.79 -30.78
CA PHE A 508 0.03 4.90 -30.76
C PHE A 508 0.59 5.19 -32.16
N TYR A 509 0.12 4.48 -33.18
CA TYR A 509 0.54 4.71 -34.56
C TYR A 509 0.14 6.11 -35.04
N ASP A 510 -1.08 6.56 -34.73
CA ASP A 510 -1.56 7.89 -35.14
C ASP A 510 -0.75 9.04 -34.52
N VAL A 511 -0.33 8.89 -33.25
CA VAL A 511 0.41 9.93 -32.51
C VAL A 511 1.91 9.94 -32.85
N PHE A 512 2.53 8.75 -32.93
CA PHE A 512 3.98 8.61 -33.09
C PHE A 512 4.42 8.31 -34.52
N GLY A 513 3.51 7.91 -35.41
CA GLY A 513 3.80 7.57 -36.81
C GLY A 513 4.59 6.27 -36.98
N LYS A 514 4.61 5.41 -35.96
CA LYS A 514 5.37 4.14 -35.94
C LYS A 514 4.57 3.06 -35.23
N SER A 515 4.78 1.80 -35.60
CA SER A 515 4.11 0.68 -34.93
C SER A 515 4.58 0.57 -33.48
N PHE A 516 3.67 0.17 -32.59
CA PHE A 516 3.97 -0.04 -31.17
C PHE A 516 5.13 -1.02 -30.97
N TYR A 517 5.09 -2.18 -31.64
CA TYR A 517 6.09 -3.23 -31.51
C TYR A 517 7.48 -2.79 -31.96
N ASP A 518 7.58 -2.03 -33.06
CA ASP A 518 8.86 -1.53 -33.54
C ASP A 518 9.46 -0.47 -32.61
N GLU A 519 8.62 0.32 -31.94
CA GLU A 519 9.09 1.30 -30.95
C GLU A 519 9.45 0.64 -29.62
N TRP A 520 8.70 -0.37 -29.18
CA TRP A 520 9.03 -1.19 -28.01
C TRP A 520 10.38 -1.90 -28.17
N LYS A 521 10.65 -2.46 -29.36
CA LYS A 521 11.95 -3.05 -29.67
C LYS A 521 13.08 -2.01 -29.65
N GLU A 522 12.86 -0.84 -30.24
CA GLU A 522 13.87 0.25 -30.25
C GLU A 522 14.16 0.75 -28.83
N PHE A 523 13.13 0.82 -27.97
CA PHE A 523 13.29 1.14 -26.56
C PHE A 523 14.31 0.21 -25.88
N PHE A 524 14.23 -1.11 -26.08
CA PHE A 524 15.20 -2.04 -25.48
C PHE A 524 16.61 -1.86 -26.00
N GLU A 525 16.77 -1.69 -27.31
CA GLU A 525 18.08 -1.43 -27.91
C GLU A 525 18.72 -0.17 -27.29
N LYS A 526 17.92 0.87 -27.06
CA LYS A 526 18.35 2.13 -26.43
C LYS A 526 18.61 1.99 -24.94
N GLU A 527 17.78 1.25 -24.20
CA GLU A 527 18.00 0.98 -22.77
C GLU A 527 19.30 0.19 -22.56
N ILE A 528 19.54 -0.84 -23.37
CA ILE A 528 20.78 -1.63 -23.33
C ILE A 528 22.00 -0.75 -23.62
N GLU A 529 21.93 0.11 -24.65
CA GLU A 529 23.00 1.06 -24.97
C GLU A 529 23.28 2.02 -23.81
N PHE A 530 22.22 2.59 -23.23
CA PHE A 530 22.29 3.50 -22.10
C PHE A 530 22.93 2.85 -20.88
N GLN A 531 22.46 1.68 -20.47
CA GLN A 531 23.00 1.00 -19.29
C GLN A 531 24.42 0.47 -19.52
N LYS A 532 24.78 0.05 -20.74
CA LYS A 532 26.18 -0.26 -21.08
C LYS A 532 27.09 0.94 -20.85
N SER A 533 26.65 2.16 -21.16
CA SER A 533 27.42 3.37 -20.87
C SER A 533 27.60 3.61 -19.37
N ASN A 534 26.55 3.40 -18.56
CA ASN A 534 26.63 3.47 -17.09
C ASN A 534 27.58 2.40 -16.52
N ILE A 535 27.51 1.16 -17.02
CA ILE A 535 28.42 0.08 -16.63
C ILE A 535 29.87 0.42 -16.98
N GLN A 536 30.13 1.04 -18.13
CA GLN A 536 31.47 1.53 -18.50
C GLN A 536 31.98 2.62 -17.56
N ILE A 537 31.11 3.56 -17.15
CA ILE A 537 31.44 4.58 -16.14
C ILE A 537 31.85 3.92 -14.83
N LEU A 538 31.08 2.94 -14.36
CA LEU A 538 31.38 2.21 -13.12
C LEU A 538 32.69 1.41 -13.23
N ASN A 539 32.93 0.75 -14.37
CA ASN A 539 34.15 -0.02 -14.63
C ASN A 539 35.41 0.83 -14.86
N SER A 540 35.29 2.16 -14.91
CA SER A 540 36.46 3.06 -14.96
C SER A 540 37.31 3.01 -13.69
N ILE A 541 36.74 2.52 -12.59
CA ILE A 541 37.38 2.28 -11.29
C ILE A 541 37.20 0.81 -10.91
N LYS A 542 38.22 0.20 -10.30
CA LYS A 542 38.16 -1.21 -9.85
C LYS A 542 37.00 -1.40 -8.86
N THR A 543 36.08 -2.32 -9.15
CA THR A 543 35.00 -2.70 -8.25
C THR A 543 35.52 -3.42 -7.00
N THR A 544 34.73 -3.39 -5.93
CA THR A 544 35.01 -4.11 -4.69
C THR A 544 35.10 -5.61 -4.95
N ASP A 545 36.06 -6.28 -4.30
CA ASP A 545 36.17 -7.74 -4.36
C ASP A 545 35.02 -8.37 -3.53
N ILE A 546 34.18 -9.18 -4.16
CA ILE A 546 32.98 -9.80 -3.56
C ILE A 546 33.17 -11.31 -3.43
N ARG A 547 32.93 -11.86 -2.24
CA ARG A 547 32.92 -13.31 -2.00
C ARG A 547 31.48 -13.80 -1.80
N TYR A 548 30.97 -14.52 -2.79
CA TYR A 548 29.66 -15.17 -2.72
C TYR A 548 29.64 -16.31 -1.70
N ILE A 549 28.64 -16.31 -0.82
CA ILE A 549 28.42 -17.40 0.15
C ILE A 549 27.55 -18.49 -0.50
N SER A 550 26.53 -18.08 -1.25
CA SER A 550 25.64 -18.93 -2.05
C SER A 550 25.67 -18.48 -3.50
N LYS A 551 25.37 -19.39 -4.43
CA LYS A 551 25.11 -19.05 -5.84
C LYS A 551 23.64 -18.76 -6.11
N GLU A 552 22.74 -19.24 -5.26
CA GLU A 552 21.30 -19.11 -5.42
C GLU A 552 20.80 -17.82 -4.75
N PRO A 553 19.96 -17.02 -5.43
CA PRO A 553 19.29 -15.86 -4.84
C PRO A 553 18.14 -16.28 -3.92
N PHE A 554 17.87 -15.48 -2.88
CA PHE A 554 16.83 -15.76 -1.88
C PHE A 554 15.54 -14.95 -2.08
N GLY A 555 15.34 -14.33 -3.25
CA GLY A 555 14.22 -13.43 -3.43
C GLY A 555 14.37 -12.17 -2.58
N TRP A 556 13.27 -11.67 -2.01
CA TRP A 556 13.32 -10.58 -1.04
C TRP A 556 13.87 -11.05 0.30
N VAL A 557 14.63 -10.19 0.98
CA VAL A 557 15.25 -10.49 2.28
C VAL A 557 14.99 -9.37 3.29
N GLY A 558 14.75 -9.77 4.54
CA GLY A 558 14.67 -8.86 5.68
C GLY A 558 16.03 -8.59 6.31
N GLN A 559 16.03 -7.93 7.48
CA GLN A 559 17.26 -7.55 8.17
C GLN A 559 18.06 -8.80 8.64
N PRO A 560 19.36 -8.91 8.31
CA PRO A 560 20.20 -10.00 8.79
C PRO A 560 20.80 -9.71 10.17
N TYR A 561 21.01 -10.77 10.96
CA TYR A 561 21.67 -10.71 12.27
C TYR A 561 22.79 -11.73 12.36
N PHE A 562 23.98 -11.29 12.77
CA PHE A 562 25.14 -12.17 12.92
C PHE A 562 25.13 -12.88 14.26
N ASP A 563 25.10 -14.22 14.23
CA ASP A 563 25.37 -15.09 15.37
C ASP A 563 26.86 -15.41 15.41
N LYS A 564 27.58 -14.72 16.31
CA LYS A 564 29.04 -14.84 16.44
C LYS A 564 29.45 -16.22 16.92
N LYS A 565 28.61 -16.88 17.72
CA LYS A 565 28.92 -18.16 18.36
C LYS A 565 28.98 -19.29 17.34
N ASN A 566 28.06 -19.29 16.37
CA ASN A 566 27.96 -20.34 15.37
C ASN A 566 28.49 -19.95 13.99
N ASN A 567 29.01 -18.72 13.84
CA ASN A 567 29.46 -18.16 12.56
C ASN A 567 28.38 -18.24 11.47
N SER A 568 27.18 -17.78 11.82
CA SER A 568 25.99 -17.85 10.98
C SER A 568 25.20 -16.55 10.97
N VAL A 569 24.32 -16.38 9.98
CA VAL A 569 23.43 -15.22 9.87
C VAL A 569 21.98 -15.67 9.89
N HIS A 570 21.17 -15.05 10.75
CA HIS A 570 19.72 -15.25 10.79
C HIS A 570 19.01 -14.15 10.00
N PHE A 571 18.03 -14.52 9.17
CA PHE A 571 17.22 -13.56 8.39
C PHE A 571 15.90 -14.19 7.93
N VAL A 572 15.01 -13.37 7.40
CA VAL A 572 13.79 -13.77 6.69
C VAL A 572 13.96 -13.60 5.19
N TYR A 573 13.34 -14.46 4.41
CA TYR A 573 13.36 -14.35 2.95
C TYR A 573 12.07 -14.85 2.29
N HIS A 574 11.81 -14.36 1.08
CA HIS A 574 10.61 -14.64 0.28
C HIS A 574 10.97 -14.82 -1.19
N GLN A 575 10.88 -16.07 -1.66
CA GLN A 575 11.37 -16.51 -2.97
C GLN A 575 10.25 -17.15 -3.81
N SER A 576 10.35 -17.01 -5.14
CA SER A 576 9.48 -17.70 -6.10
C SER A 576 9.49 -19.23 -5.93
N GLY A 577 8.29 -19.82 -5.86
CA GLY A 577 8.09 -21.26 -5.69
C GLY A 577 8.42 -21.83 -4.29
N LYS A 578 8.67 -20.99 -3.28
CA LYS A 578 8.95 -21.42 -1.90
C LYS A 578 8.14 -20.60 -0.90
N LEU A 579 7.69 -21.23 0.20
CA LEU A 579 7.05 -20.49 1.30
C LEU A 579 8.07 -19.54 1.94
N ALA A 580 7.65 -18.29 2.18
CA ALA A 580 8.45 -17.35 2.94
C ALA A 580 8.87 -17.96 4.28
N SER A 581 10.12 -17.76 4.67
CA SER A 581 10.73 -18.50 5.78
C SER A 581 11.75 -17.66 6.54
N MET A 582 11.94 -18.01 7.80
CA MET A 582 13.05 -17.58 8.64
C MET A 582 14.12 -18.66 8.63
N ALA A 583 15.37 -18.28 8.36
CA ALA A 583 16.46 -19.21 8.18
C ALA A 583 17.78 -18.77 8.83
N THR A 584 18.63 -19.77 9.01
CA THR A 584 20.03 -19.62 9.42
C THR A 584 20.92 -19.99 8.24
N LEU A 585 21.79 -19.07 7.82
CA LEU A 585 22.83 -19.30 6.81
C LEU A 585 24.19 -19.45 7.50
N ASN A 586 24.86 -20.58 7.26
CA ASN A 586 26.22 -20.80 7.73
C ASN A 586 27.23 -20.08 6.81
N LEU A 587 28.08 -19.23 7.38
CA LEU A 587 29.04 -18.42 6.60
C LEU A 587 30.26 -19.20 6.10
N SER A 588 30.45 -20.43 6.58
CA SER A 588 31.60 -21.28 6.27
C SER A 588 31.35 -22.14 5.04
N ASP A 589 30.17 -22.75 4.95
CA ASP A 589 29.80 -23.69 3.88
C ASP A 589 28.62 -23.24 3.00
N GLY A 590 27.94 -22.15 3.36
CA GLY A 590 26.79 -21.62 2.63
C GLY A 590 25.49 -22.41 2.80
N SER A 591 25.43 -23.36 3.73
CA SER A 591 24.21 -24.11 4.02
C SER A 591 23.13 -23.22 4.65
N LEU A 592 21.90 -23.34 4.13
CA LEU A 592 20.71 -22.64 4.62
C LEU A 592 19.77 -23.64 5.31
N ILE A 593 19.36 -23.33 6.54
CA ILE A 593 18.41 -24.14 7.32
C ILE A 593 17.22 -23.27 7.71
N ASP A 594 16.04 -23.59 7.19
CA ASP A 594 14.79 -22.97 7.62
C ASP A 594 14.43 -23.48 9.03
N PHE A 595 14.21 -22.56 9.98
CA PHE A 595 13.78 -22.93 11.33
C PHE A 595 12.29 -22.67 11.57
N ARG A 596 11.65 -21.81 10.77
CA ARG A 596 10.21 -21.53 10.83
C ARG A 596 9.70 -20.91 9.53
N SER A 597 8.54 -21.34 9.04
CA SER A 597 7.86 -20.65 7.92
C SER A 597 7.18 -19.37 8.40
N LEU A 598 7.13 -18.35 7.54
CA LEU A 598 6.45 -17.09 7.75
C LEU A 598 5.09 -17.10 7.03
N PRO A 599 3.96 -17.02 7.74
CA PRO A 599 2.63 -17.19 7.13
C PRO A 599 2.17 -16.01 6.26
N SER A 600 2.47 -14.78 6.66
CA SER A 600 1.99 -13.54 6.02
C SER A 600 3.15 -12.55 5.80
N PRO A 601 4.02 -12.82 4.80
CA PRO A 601 5.13 -11.93 4.46
C PRO A 601 4.65 -10.66 3.76
N SER A 602 5.35 -9.54 3.95
CA SER A 602 5.25 -8.39 3.05
C SER A 602 6.04 -8.65 1.77
N MET A 603 5.89 -7.76 0.78
CA MET A 603 6.56 -7.96 -0.49
C MET A 603 8.06 -7.66 -0.37
N ILE A 604 8.43 -6.48 0.12
CA ILE A 604 9.81 -5.96 0.06
C ILE A 604 10.60 -6.30 1.33
N GLN A 605 10.06 -5.97 2.50
CA GLN A 605 10.73 -6.18 3.79
C GLN A 605 10.61 -7.62 4.31
N VAL A 606 9.69 -8.42 3.74
CA VAL A 606 9.31 -9.77 4.16
C VAL A 606 8.67 -9.80 5.55
N ALA A 607 9.41 -9.41 6.59
CA ALA A 607 8.91 -9.17 7.94
C ALA A 607 9.87 -8.26 8.71
N SER A 608 9.35 -7.56 9.70
CA SER A 608 10.19 -6.89 10.69
C SER A 608 10.72 -7.92 11.69
N THR A 609 12.02 -7.85 11.98
CA THR A 609 12.72 -8.83 12.82
C THR A 609 13.63 -8.15 13.84
N ALA A 610 14.04 -8.87 14.88
CA ALA A 610 15.14 -8.49 15.77
C ALA A 610 15.77 -9.76 16.38
N PHE A 611 17.03 -9.70 16.78
CA PHE A 611 17.71 -10.85 17.38
C PHE A 611 18.44 -10.48 18.67
N ASP A 612 18.12 -11.19 19.74
CA ASP A 612 18.81 -11.13 21.03
C ASP A 612 19.72 -12.35 21.17
N GLU A 613 21.02 -12.11 21.04
CA GLU A 613 22.08 -13.12 21.05
C GLU A 613 22.21 -13.82 22.42
N GLU A 614 21.97 -13.11 23.53
CA GLU A 614 22.15 -13.65 24.89
C GLU A 614 21.09 -14.71 25.20
N TYR A 615 19.81 -14.41 24.91
CA TYR A 615 18.72 -15.34 25.13
C TYR A 615 18.44 -16.27 23.93
N ASN A 616 19.15 -16.07 22.82
CA ASN A 616 18.94 -16.74 21.54
C ASN A 616 17.48 -16.62 21.05
N ASN A 617 16.97 -15.40 21.14
CA ASN A 617 15.59 -15.02 20.91
C ASN A 617 15.48 -14.27 19.57
N PHE A 618 14.72 -14.83 18.63
CA PHE A 618 14.43 -14.20 17.34
C PHE A 618 13.01 -13.64 17.35
N PHE A 619 12.90 -12.31 17.32
CA PHE A 619 11.63 -11.60 17.22
C PHE A 619 11.26 -11.44 15.74
N TYR A 620 9.98 -11.60 15.43
CA TYR A 620 9.49 -11.46 14.07
C TYR A 620 8.02 -11.05 14.07
N THR A 621 7.57 -10.48 12.96
CA THR A 621 6.19 -10.03 12.79
C THR A 621 5.42 -10.89 11.78
N THR A 622 4.11 -11.01 11.98
CA THR A 622 3.13 -11.57 11.02
C THR A 622 2.18 -10.48 10.56
N ASN A 623 1.27 -10.80 9.65
CA ASN A 623 0.28 -9.90 9.06
C ASN A 623 0.95 -8.69 8.39
N ASN A 624 2.09 -8.93 7.74
CA ASN A 624 2.92 -7.86 7.19
C ASN A 624 2.37 -7.28 5.87
N ASN A 625 1.37 -7.90 5.25
CA ASN A 625 0.77 -7.45 3.98
C ASN A 625 -0.75 -7.23 4.05
N GLN A 626 -1.43 -7.73 5.09
CA GLN A 626 -2.88 -7.66 5.25
C GLN A 626 -3.18 -7.73 6.75
N LEU A 627 -4.08 -6.87 7.24
CA LEU A 627 -4.51 -6.77 8.64
C LEU A 627 -3.45 -6.13 9.56
N TYR A 628 -3.70 -6.20 10.86
CA TYR A 628 -2.85 -5.62 11.89
C TYR A 628 -1.74 -6.60 12.28
N ARG A 629 -0.52 -6.07 12.31
CA ARG A 629 0.72 -6.80 12.55
C ARG A 629 0.85 -7.22 14.00
N ASP A 630 1.12 -8.50 14.18
CA ASP A 630 1.50 -9.08 15.46
C ASP A 630 3.01 -9.09 15.64
N VAL A 631 3.44 -9.07 16.90
CA VAL A 631 4.83 -9.32 17.28
C VAL A 631 4.94 -10.67 17.97
N HIS A 632 5.83 -11.51 17.47
CA HIS A 632 6.12 -12.83 18.02
C HIS A 632 7.60 -12.97 18.43
N LEU A 633 7.84 -14.01 19.21
CA LEU A 633 9.15 -14.46 19.65
C LEU A 633 9.32 -15.94 19.32
N PHE A 634 10.47 -16.30 18.76
CA PHE A 634 10.93 -17.68 18.61
C PHE A 634 12.28 -17.87 19.29
N ASN A 635 12.34 -18.74 20.30
CA ASN A 635 13.61 -19.09 20.92
C ASN A 635 14.30 -20.19 20.09
N LEU A 636 15.45 -19.88 19.50
CA LEU A 636 16.17 -20.79 18.60
C LEU A 636 16.74 -22.01 19.33
N SER A 637 17.14 -21.86 20.60
CA SER A 637 17.68 -22.95 21.42
C SER A 637 16.58 -23.96 21.82
N GLN A 638 15.46 -23.47 22.33
CA GLN A 638 14.34 -24.27 22.84
C GLN A 638 13.35 -24.69 21.75
N LYS A 639 13.45 -24.09 20.55
CA LYS A 639 12.50 -24.25 19.44
C LYS A 639 11.06 -23.93 19.86
N LYS A 640 10.89 -22.91 20.71
CA LYS A 640 9.60 -22.53 21.29
C LYS A 640 9.16 -21.17 20.76
N HIS A 641 7.91 -21.12 20.29
CA HIS A 641 7.23 -19.89 19.88
C HIS A 641 6.40 -19.31 21.01
N ARG A 642 6.28 -17.98 21.05
CA ARG A 642 5.37 -17.21 21.89
C ARG A 642 4.89 -15.99 21.10
N GLU A 643 3.60 -15.72 21.12
CA GLU A 643 3.05 -14.43 20.71
C GLU A 643 3.22 -13.40 21.83
N LEU A 644 3.68 -12.20 21.48
CA LEU A 644 3.96 -11.13 22.43
C LEU A 644 2.88 -10.07 22.40
N PHE A 645 2.64 -9.47 21.22
CA PHE A 645 1.74 -8.34 21.07
C PHE A 645 0.85 -8.54 19.82
N PRO A 646 -0.34 -9.14 19.97
CA PRO A 646 -1.29 -9.28 18.86
C PRO A 646 -1.85 -7.90 18.45
N ASP A 647 -2.12 -7.71 17.16
CA ASP A 647 -2.70 -6.51 16.54
C ASP A 647 -2.01 -5.18 16.94
N SER A 648 -0.74 -5.29 17.37
CA SER A 648 0.01 -4.18 17.94
C SER A 648 0.48 -3.19 16.89
N ARG A 649 0.42 -3.57 15.61
CA ARG A 649 0.82 -2.76 14.44
C ARG A 649 2.25 -2.22 14.57
N THR A 650 3.09 -3.01 15.24
CA THR A 650 4.46 -2.62 15.60
C THR A 650 5.47 -3.38 14.75
N GLY A 651 6.23 -2.64 13.94
CA GLY A 651 7.33 -3.16 13.12
C GLY A 651 8.65 -2.43 13.39
N HIS A 652 9.55 -2.46 12.42
CA HIS A 652 10.91 -1.89 12.52
C HIS A 652 11.60 -2.22 13.86
N LEU A 653 11.58 -3.50 14.22
CA LEU A 653 12.01 -3.98 15.52
C LEU A 653 13.53 -3.89 15.68
N THR A 654 13.97 -3.59 16.90
CA THR A 654 15.36 -3.75 17.34
C THR A 654 15.38 -4.09 18.82
N VAL A 655 16.42 -4.77 19.28
CA VAL A 655 16.60 -5.09 20.70
C VAL A 655 17.85 -4.39 21.23
N SER A 656 17.78 -3.94 22.48
CA SER A 656 18.96 -3.46 23.21
C SER A 656 19.80 -4.65 23.67
N PRO A 657 21.07 -4.80 23.25
CA PRO A 657 21.91 -5.90 23.70
C PRO A 657 22.25 -5.87 25.20
N ASN A 658 22.11 -4.69 25.84
CA ASN A 658 22.46 -4.49 27.24
C ASN A 658 21.24 -4.65 28.17
N THR A 659 20.08 -4.09 27.78
CA THR A 659 18.87 -4.09 28.62
C THR A 659 17.83 -5.12 28.19
N HIS A 660 18.02 -5.76 27.03
CA HIS A 660 17.08 -6.68 26.38
C HIS A 660 15.70 -6.08 26.13
N GLU A 661 15.58 -4.75 26.15
CA GLU A 661 14.36 -4.04 25.78
C GLU A 661 14.14 -4.16 24.27
N LEU A 662 12.92 -4.53 23.88
CA LEU A 662 12.49 -4.56 22.49
C LEU A 662 11.93 -3.19 22.12
N PHE A 663 12.49 -2.54 21.09
CA PHE A 663 11.97 -1.32 20.50
C PHE A 663 11.28 -1.62 19.18
N GLY A 664 10.33 -0.77 18.80
CA GLY A 664 9.65 -0.87 17.51
C GLY A 664 8.95 0.44 17.14
N VAL A 665 8.40 0.47 15.94
CA VAL A 665 7.60 1.58 15.41
C VAL A 665 6.17 1.10 15.25
N ARG A 666 5.23 1.76 15.92
CA ARG A 666 3.80 1.47 15.89
C ARG A 666 3.07 2.40 14.92
N HIS A 667 2.22 1.83 14.07
CA HIS A 667 1.33 2.59 13.17
C HIS A 667 -0.07 2.72 13.77
N SER A 668 -0.66 3.92 13.68
CA SER A 668 -2.05 4.17 14.09
C SER A 668 -2.60 5.43 13.42
N SER A 669 -3.73 5.32 12.72
CA SER A 669 -4.47 6.46 12.15
C SER A 669 -3.58 7.36 11.28
N GLY A 670 -2.77 6.73 10.43
CA GLY A 670 -1.82 7.39 9.53
C GLY A 670 -0.56 7.99 10.19
N LYS A 671 -0.40 7.88 11.51
CA LYS A 671 0.78 8.35 12.27
C LYS A 671 1.67 7.20 12.72
N VAL A 672 2.94 7.52 12.98
CA VAL A 672 3.92 6.60 13.54
C VAL A 672 4.36 7.00 14.95
N SER A 673 4.62 6.01 15.80
CA SER A 673 5.11 6.21 17.17
C SER A 673 6.28 5.29 17.47
N LEU A 674 7.30 5.80 18.17
CA LEU A 674 8.36 4.95 18.71
C LEU A 674 7.88 4.32 20.02
N VAL A 675 7.96 3.00 20.10
CA VAL A 675 7.51 2.21 21.25
C VAL A 675 8.61 1.31 21.78
N LYS A 676 8.50 0.89 23.04
CA LYS A 676 9.40 -0.08 23.64
C LYS A 676 8.69 -1.05 24.57
N SER A 677 9.28 -2.21 24.80
CA SER A 677 8.83 -3.19 25.78
C SER A 677 10.01 -3.74 26.56
N LYS A 678 9.92 -3.65 27.89
CA LYS A 678 10.92 -4.23 28.80
C LYS A 678 10.73 -5.73 28.90
N TYR A 679 11.83 -6.46 29.03
CA TYR A 679 11.78 -7.87 29.42
C TYR A 679 10.96 -8.02 30.73
N PRO A 680 10.00 -8.97 30.82
CA PRO A 680 9.77 -10.13 29.94
C PRO A 680 8.69 -9.92 28.85
N TYR A 681 8.58 -8.71 28.30
CA TYR A 681 7.74 -8.32 27.16
C TYR A 681 6.24 -8.44 27.43
N LEU A 682 5.78 -7.76 28.50
CA LEU A 682 4.36 -7.81 28.91
C LEU A 682 3.57 -6.58 28.46
N ILE A 683 4.24 -5.44 28.28
CA ILE A 683 3.60 -4.14 27.99
C ILE A 683 4.42 -3.41 26.94
N LEU A 684 3.75 -2.79 25.99
CA LEU A 684 4.34 -1.92 24.98
C LEU A 684 4.10 -0.44 25.33
N GLU A 685 5.16 0.25 25.73
CA GLU A 685 5.16 1.66 26.15
C GLU A 685 5.43 2.59 24.96
N THR A 686 4.68 3.69 24.83
CA THR A 686 4.95 4.71 23.82
C THR A 686 5.97 5.71 24.34
N LEU A 687 7.04 5.94 23.58
CA LEU A 687 8.09 6.91 23.91
C LEU A 687 7.79 8.28 23.31
N THR A 688 7.41 8.32 22.03
CA THR A 688 7.12 9.56 21.32
C THR A 688 6.28 9.28 20.06
N VAL A 689 5.55 10.29 19.59
CA VAL A 689 4.70 10.25 18.40
C VAL A 689 5.24 11.27 17.40
N PHE A 690 5.39 10.86 16.15
CA PHE A 690 5.91 11.73 15.09
C PHE A 690 4.79 12.54 14.45
N PRO A 691 5.09 13.74 13.91
CA PRO A 691 4.14 14.51 13.11
C PRO A 691 3.57 13.69 11.94
N LEU A 692 2.37 14.05 11.50
CA LEU A 692 1.77 13.40 10.33
C LEU A 692 2.66 13.59 9.09
N GLY A 693 2.95 12.49 8.39
CA GLY A 693 3.78 12.47 7.19
C GLY A 693 5.29 12.32 7.44
N ASP A 694 5.76 12.53 8.67
CA ASP A 694 7.10 12.13 9.07
C ASP A 694 7.07 10.65 9.50
N GLU A 695 7.98 9.84 8.95
CA GLU A 695 8.04 8.40 9.17
C GLU A 695 9.43 8.00 9.71
N ILE A 696 9.47 7.24 10.79
CA ILE A 696 10.71 6.68 11.36
C ILE A 696 10.71 5.16 11.13
N GLN A 697 11.87 4.62 10.76
CA GLN A 697 12.01 3.21 10.39
C GLN A 697 13.43 2.69 10.57
N GLN A 698 13.59 1.37 10.37
CA GLN A 698 14.89 0.68 10.36
C GLN A 698 15.74 0.99 11.59
N LEU A 699 15.16 0.72 12.76
CA LEU A 699 15.77 0.98 14.06
C LEU A 699 17.02 0.10 14.29
N ALA A 700 18.05 0.69 14.90
CA ALA A 700 19.25 -0.04 15.32
C ALA A 700 19.79 0.53 16.64
N VAL A 701 19.67 -0.22 17.73
CA VAL A 701 20.24 0.15 19.04
C VAL A 701 21.72 -0.22 19.07
N ASN A 702 22.55 0.66 19.63
CA ASN A 702 23.98 0.42 19.75
C ASN A 702 24.31 -0.63 20.84
N PRO A 703 25.51 -1.23 20.83
CA PRO A 703 25.87 -2.27 21.80
C PRO A 703 25.75 -1.86 23.28
N SER A 704 25.98 -0.60 23.63
CA SER A 704 25.83 -0.11 25.02
C SER A 704 24.37 0.16 25.43
N GLY A 705 23.44 0.24 24.48
CA GLY A 705 22.01 0.43 24.74
C GLY A 705 21.59 1.87 25.06
N ASP A 706 22.46 2.85 24.84
CA ASP A 706 22.22 4.27 25.13
C ASP A 706 21.90 5.13 23.90
N LEU A 707 22.18 4.62 22.69
CA LEU A 707 21.90 5.32 21.44
C LEU A 707 21.05 4.46 20.50
N LEU A 708 20.09 5.12 19.85
CA LEU A 708 19.26 4.54 18.80
C LEU A 708 19.55 5.25 17.48
N ALA A 709 20.04 4.51 16.49
CA ALA A 709 20.05 4.98 15.11
C ALA A 709 18.74 4.58 14.41
N ALA A 710 18.25 5.44 13.53
CA ALA A 710 17.05 5.19 12.74
C ALA A 710 17.11 5.94 11.40
N VAL A 711 16.31 5.50 10.44
CA VAL A 711 16.03 6.28 9.22
C VAL A 711 14.77 7.11 9.47
N ILE A 712 14.81 8.39 9.14
CA ILE A 712 13.64 9.27 9.10
C ILE A 712 13.36 9.69 7.67
N HIS A 713 12.11 9.59 7.23
CA HIS A 713 11.58 10.16 6.00
C HIS A 713 10.68 11.33 6.37
N LYS A 714 10.93 12.51 5.79
CA LYS A 714 10.11 13.71 6.03
C LYS A 714 9.19 14.00 4.86
N VAL A 715 8.11 14.74 5.13
CA VAL A 715 7.16 15.23 4.09
C VAL A 715 7.81 16.03 2.96
N THR A 716 9.03 16.51 3.15
CA THR A 716 9.82 17.19 2.11
C THR A 716 10.44 16.24 1.08
N GLY A 717 10.36 14.92 1.30
CA GLY A 717 11.08 13.89 0.55
C GLY A 717 12.54 13.70 1.01
N GLU A 718 12.96 14.38 2.08
CA GLU A 718 14.29 14.16 2.66
C GLU A 718 14.29 12.88 3.49
N GLN A 719 15.23 11.98 3.17
CA GLN A 719 15.51 10.79 3.96
C GLN A 719 16.88 10.91 4.62
N SER A 720 16.93 10.66 5.93
CA SER A 720 18.14 10.84 6.73
C SER A 720 18.38 9.71 7.72
N ILE A 721 19.64 9.41 8.00
CA ILE A 721 20.01 8.66 9.21
C ILE A 721 20.06 9.63 10.38
N ILE A 722 19.35 9.30 11.45
CA ILE A 722 19.32 10.07 12.68
C ILE A 722 19.81 9.25 13.87
N LEU A 723 20.33 9.94 14.88
CA LEU A 723 20.80 9.37 16.14
C LEU A 723 20.06 9.99 17.32
N ILE A 724 19.45 9.15 18.15
CA ILE A 724 18.63 9.50 19.31
C ILE A 724 19.32 9.04 20.58
N ASP A 725 19.37 9.91 21.59
CA ASP A 725 19.83 9.60 22.95
C ASP A 725 18.70 8.93 23.75
N LEU A 726 18.82 7.61 23.98
CA LEU A 726 17.81 6.83 24.68
C LEU A 726 17.77 7.16 26.17
N ASN A 727 18.87 7.62 26.78
CA ASN A 727 18.88 7.97 28.20
C ASN A 727 18.02 9.20 28.47
N LYS A 728 18.07 10.20 27.58
CA LYS A 728 17.23 11.39 27.67
C LYS A 728 15.77 11.07 27.36
N LEU A 729 15.54 10.33 26.27
CA LEU A 729 14.18 9.95 25.86
C LEU A 729 13.48 9.13 26.96
N ASN A 730 14.19 8.21 27.61
CA ASN A 730 13.66 7.41 28.72
C ASN A 730 13.34 8.22 29.98
N LYS A 731 13.88 9.43 30.14
CA LYS A 731 13.55 10.35 31.23
C LYS A 731 12.35 11.24 30.92
N GLY A 732 11.74 11.09 29.74
CA GLY A 732 10.64 11.92 29.26
C GLY A 732 11.07 13.28 28.72
N GLU A 733 12.36 13.45 28.38
CA GLU A 733 12.81 14.65 27.68
C GLU A 733 12.26 14.70 26.24
N GLU A 734 12.15 15.91 25.68
CA GLU A 734 11.74 16.14 24.30
C GLU A 734 12.63 15.35 23.32
N LEU A 735 12.03 14.74 22.30
CA LEU A 735 12.76 14.02 21.26
C LEU A 735 13.71 14.98 20.53
N LYS A 736 15.01 14.76 20.71
CA LYS A 736 16.07 15.43 19.95
C LYS A 736 16.91 14.37 19.27
N TYR A 737 17.27 14.63 18.02
CA TYR A 737 18.12 13.75 17.24
C TYR A 737 19.21 14.51 16.50
N LEU A 738 20.33 13.85 16.24
CA LEU A 738 21.40 14.33 15.39
C LEU A 738 21.24 13.71 14.00
N ILE A 739 21.29 14.52 12.94
CA ILE A 739 21.35 14.02 11.56
C ILE A 739 22.79 13.58 11.28
N ILE A 740 22.97 12.32 10.91
CA ILE A 740 24.26 11.75 10.51
C ILE A 740 24.53 12.03 9.03
N THR A 741 23.53 11.76 8.17
CA THR A 741 23.60 12.03 6.74
C THR A 741 22.21 12.02 6.13
N SER A 742 22.01 12.80 5.07
CA SER A 742 20.85 12.76 4.17
C SER A 742 21.25 12.44 2.72
N GLU A 743 22.51 12.02 2.51
CA GLU A 743 23.07 11.86 1.18
C GLU A 743 22.70 10.50 0.58
N GLY A 744 22.11 10.52 -0.62
CA GLY A 744 21.84 9.31 -1.41
C GLY A 744 20.85 8.33 -0.77
N THR A 745 19.79 8.82 -0.14
CA THR A 745 18.70 7.98 0.40
C THR A 745 19.21 6.86 1.33
N PRO A 746 19.84 7.20 2.47
CA PRO A 746 20.55 6.24 3.30
C PRO A 746 19.61 5.28 4.04
N GLU A 747 19.98 3.99 4.07
CA GLU A 747 19.15 2.87 4.58
C GLU A 747 19.96 1.69 5.17
N ASN A 748 19.26 0.79 5.84
CA ASN A 748 19.68 -0.48 6.45
C ASN A 748 20.86 -0.34 7.40
N ILE A 749 20.64 0.44 8.45
CA ILE A 749 21.64 0.82 9.44
C ILE A 749 22.06 -0.39 10.29
N SER A 750 23.36 -0.50 10.58
CA SER A 750 23.89 -1.42 11.58
C SER A 750 25.08 -0.84 12.33
N TRP A 751 25.33 -1.35 13.54
CA TRP A 751 26.44 -0.94 14.39
C TRP A 751 27.62 -1.88 14.28
N SER A 752 28.84 -1.36 14.44
CA SER A 752 30.02 -2.19 14.73
C SER A 752 29.87 -2.89 16.07
N GLY A 753 30.57 -4.02 16.24
CA GLY A 753 30.51 -4.80 17.48
C GLY A 753 31.03 -4.05 18.72
N ASP A 754 31.83 -3.01 18.54
CA ASP A 754 32.33 -2.12 19.60
C ASP A 754 31.50 -0.83 19.78
N GLY A 755 30.47 -0.61 18.95
CA GLY A 755 29.60 0.58 19.01
C GLY A 755 30.25 1.87 18.52
N LYS A 756 31.47 1.83 17.98
CA LYS A 756 32.21 3.03 17.51
C LYS A 756 31.94 3.41 16.06
N SER A 757 31.24 2.58 15.29
CA SER A 757 30.95 2.86 13.90
C SER A 757 29.53 2.48 13.51
N LEU A 758 28.98 3.26 12.59
CA LEU A 758 27.73 2.97 11.89
C LEU A 758 28.04 2.52 10.46
N TYR A 759 27.28 1.54 9.97
CA TYR A 759 27.26 1.09 8.59
C TYR A 759 25.85 1.24 8.01
N TRP A 760 25.75 1.58 6.74
CA TRP A 760 24.48 1.68 6.00
C TRP A 760 24.73 1.56 4.50
N ASN A 761 23.69 1.38 3.69
CA ASN A 761 23.79 1.53 2.24
C ASN A 761 23.13 2.83 1.76
N ALA A 762 23.64 3.42 0.68
CA ALA A 762 23.12 4.63 0.05
C ALA A 762 23.52 4.71 -1.44
N TYR A 763 22.77 5.49 -2.21
CA TYR A 763 22.89 5.69 -3.65
C TYR A 763 23.59 7.01 -4.04
N THR A 764 24.61 7.47 -3.30
CA THR A 764 25.22 8.80 -3.55
C THR A 764 25.78 8.99 -4.97
N ASN A 765 26.17 7.91 -5.65
CA ASN A 765 26.63 7.90 -7.05
C ASN A 765 25.61 7.23 -8.01
N GLY A 766 24.37 7.04 -7.56
CA GLY A 766 23.28 6.32 -8.24
C GLY A 766 23.38 4.78 -8.17
N VAL A 767 24.30 4.26 -7.36
CA VAL A 767 24.42 2.82 -7.06
C VAL A 767 24.45 2.61 -5.56
N SER A 768 23.70 1.61 -5.07
CA SER A 768 23.69 1.28 -3.64
C SER A 768 25.08 0.78 -3.22
N ASN A 769 25.78 1.59 -2.44
CA ASN A 769 27.08 1.27 -1.87
C ASN A 769 27.02 1.32 -0.34
N ILE A 770 27.88 0.57 0.32
CA ILE A 770 27.99 0.57 1.78
C ILE A 770 28.91 1.71 2.21
N TYR A 771 28.48 2.46 3.23
CA TYR A 771 29.22 3.53 3.86
C TYR A 771 29.47 3.22 5.33
N LYS A 772 30.47 3.90 5.89
CA LYS A 772 30.83 3.84 7.29
C LYS A 772 31.05 5.23 7.84
N MET A 773 30.61 5.46 9.08
CA MET A 773 31.05 6.60 9.89
C MET A 773 31.67 6.10 11.18
N ASN A 774 32.85 6.61 11.53
CA ASN A 774 33.44 6.41 12.85
C ASN A 774 33.14 7.63 13.74
N PHE A 775 32.68 7.41 14.98
CA PHE A 775 32.39 8.50 15.91
C PHE A 775 33.65 9.19 16.44
N ASP A 776 34.82 8.54 16.39
CA ASP A 776 36.09 9.11 16.84
C ASP A 776 36.58 10.24 15.91
N ASP A 777 36.32 10.17 14.60
CA ASP A 777 36.74 11.19 13.61
C ASP A 777 35.59 11.90 12.88
N GLY A 778 34.36 11.40 13.01
CA GLY A 778 33.15 11.95 12.39
C GLY A 778 33.11 11.85 10.86
N LYS A 779 34.03 11.12 10.22
CA LYS A 779 34.13 11.06 8.76
C LYS A 779 33.30 9.94 8.19
N ILE A 780 32.50 10.28 7.18
CA ILE A 780 31.78 9.31 6.35
C ILE A 780 32.70 8.87 5.22
N ILE A 781 32.92 7.56 5.10
CA ILE A 781 33.73 6.95 4.04
C ILE A 781 32.93 5.89 3.29
N PRO A 782 33.03 5.83 1.95
CA PRO A 782 32.48 4.71 1.19
C PRO A 782 33.38 3.47 1.36
N LEU A 783 32.75 2.31 1.58
CA LEU A 783 33.43 1.01 1.70
C LEU A 783 33.32 0.16 0.44
N THR A 784 32.34 0.43 -0.42
CA THR A 784 32.12 -0.38 -1.62
C THR A 784 31.94 0.45 -2.86
N HIS A 785 32.31 -0.14 -3.99
CA HIS A 785 32.03 0.32 -5.34
C HIS A 785 31.59 -0.89 -6.16
N THR A 786 30.32 -0.93 -6.58
CA THR A 786 29.73 -2.10 -7.25
C THR A 786 28.94 -1.72 -8.50
N ILE A 787 28.54 -2.73 -9.28
CA ILE A 787 27.67 -2.55 -10.45
C ILE A 787 26.21 -2.74 -10.05
N LYS A 788 25.90 -3.80 -9.32
CA LYS A 788 24.52 -4.23 -9.01
C LYS A 788 23.96 -3.62 -7.74
N GLY A 789 24.81 -3.21 -6.80
CA GLY A 789 24.40 -2.65 -5.51
C GLY A 789 24.49 -3.64 -4.36
N LEU A 790 24.85 -3.15 -3.17
CA LEU A 790 24.97 -3.91 -1.93
C LEU A 790 24.08 -3.35 -0.83
N PHE A 791 23.47 -4.24 -0.04
CA PHE A 791 22.41 -3.91 0.90
C PHE A 791 22.60 -4.59 2.26
N ARG A 792 21.98 -4.00 3.29
CA ARG A 792 21.91 -4.53 4.66
C ARG A 792 23.27 -4.98 5.22
N PRO A 793 24.26 -4.05 5.29
CA PRO A 793 25.58 -4.37 5.80
C PRO A 793 25.51 -4.79 7.27
N ILE A 794 26.26 -5.82 7.67
CA ILE A 794 26.55 -6.15 9.07
C ILE A 794 28.02 -6.52 9.24
N GLU A 795 28.60 -6.11 10.35
CA GLU A 795 30.00 -6.44 10.67
C GLU A 795 30.14 -7.88 11.16
N ILE A 796 30.92 -8.68 10.45
CA ILE A 796 31.26 -10.06 10.87
C ILE A 796 32.67 -10.14 11.45
N SER A 797 33.56 -9.22 11.07
CA SER A 797 34.88 -9.03 11.68
C SER A 797 35.40 -7.62 11.39
N LYS A 798 36.49 -7.20 12.05
CA LYS A 798 37.12 -5.89 11.80
C LYS A 798 37.48 -5.64 10.33
N ASN A 799 37.70 -6.70 9.55
CA ASN A 799 38.14 -6.61 8.15
C ASN A 799 37.06 -7.03 7.14
N SER A 800 35.88 -7.46 7.57
CA SER A 800 34.87 -8.03 6.67
C SER A 800 33.45 -7.70 7.10
N LEU A 801 32.62 -7.41 6.12
CA LEU A 801 31.18 -7.21 6.27
C LEU A 801 30.43 -8.31 5.53
N PHE A 802 29.30 -8.74 6.09
CA PHE A 802 28.27 -9.44 5.34
C PHE A 802 27.33 -8.41 4.71
N ALA A 803 26.85 -8.69 3.51
CA ALA A 803 25.86 -7.90 2.79
C ALA A 803 25.06 -8.78 1.84
N PHE A 804 24.03 -8.20 1.21
CA PHE A 804 23.34 -8.80 0.09
C PHE A 804 23.63 -8.05 -1.20
N GLU A 805 24.02 -8.77 -2.26
CA GLU A 805 24.08 -8.23 -3.62
C GLU A 805 22.73 -8.40 -4.31
N TYR A 806 22.29 -7.38 -5.03
CA TYR A 806 21.06 -7.44 -5.81
C TYR A 806 21.21 -8.30 -7.08
N SER A 807 20.15 -9.05 -7.41
CA SER A 807 19.96 -9.76 -8.68
C SER A 807 18.48 -9.66 -9.09
N ILE A 808 18.16 -9.95 -10.35
CA ILE A 808 16.79 -9.90 -10.87
C ILE A 808 15.86 -10.92 -10.17
N GLU A 809 16.42 -12.03 -9.69
CA GLU A 809 15.68 -13.06 -8.95
C GLU A 809 15.66 -12.81 -7.42
N GLY A 810 16.24 -11.70 -6.96
CA GLY A 810 16.31 -11.31 -5.56
C GLY A 810 17.74 -11.13 -5.05
N PHE A 811 17.96 -11.35 -3.76
CA PHE A 811 19.22 -11.02 -3.08
C PHE A 811 20.14 -12.23 -2.87
N ILE A 812 21.44 -12.05 -3.12
CA ILE A 812 22.48 -13.08 -2.96
C ILE A 812 23.37 -12.70 -1.76
N PRO A 813 23.61 -13.60 -0.79
CA PRO A 813 24.46 -13.31 0.36
C PRO A 813 25.94 -13.25 -0.04
N VAL A 814 26.63 -12.20 0.38
CA VAL A 814 28.03 -11.96 0.06
C VAL A 814 28.84 -11.47 1.26
N ILE A 815 30.15 -11.64 1.17
CA ILE A 815 31.13 -11.05 2.08
C ILE A 815 32.01 -10.09 1.31
N VAL A 816 32.17 -8.89 1.87
CA VAL A 816 32.98 -7.81 1.28
C VAL A 816 34.01 -7.28 2.29
N PRO A 817 35.16 -6.76 1.83
CA PRO A 817 36.15 -6.14 2.72
C PRO A 817 35.61 -4.91 3.44
N ASN A 818 35.91 -4.77 4.73
CA ASN A 818 35.71 -3.52 5.49
C ASN A 818 36.87 -2.56 5.21
N LYS A 819 36.96 -2.07 3.97
CA LYS A 819 38.06 -1.23 3.49
C LYS A 819 37.51 -0.10 2.62
N SER A 820 37.98 1.12 2.86
CA SER A 820 37.57 2.30 2.09
C SER A 820 37.88 2.17 0.61
N VAL A 821 36.98 2.67 -0.24
CA VAL A 821 37.23 2.91 -1.67
C VAL A 821 37.54 4.38 -1.91
N GLU A 822 38.43 4.68 -2.85
CA GLU A 822 38.92 6.06 -3.05
C GLU A 822 37.96 6.92 -3.88
N LYS A 823 37.25 6.33 -4.85
CA LYS A 823 36.42 7.05 -5.82
C LYS A 823 35.15 6.26 -6.15
N LEU A 824 34.04 6.99 -6.26
CA LEU A 824 32.75 6.50 -6.73
C LEU A 824 32.34 7.26 -8.00
N PRO A 825 32.51 6.67 -9.19
CA PRO A 825 32.00 7.29 -10.41
C PRO A 825 30.46 7.31 -10.39
N ALA A 826 29.87 8.46 -10.74
CA ALA A 826 28.42 8.64 -10.75
C ALA A 826 27.80 8.22 -12.09
N ILE A 827 26.71 7.46 -12.03
CA ILE A 827 25.95 7.07 -13.22
C ILE A 827 25.08 8.24 -13.73
N ASN A 828 24.56 8.09 -14.95
CA ASN A 828 23.50 8.95 -15.46
C ASN A 828 22.14 8.28 -15.24
N TYR A 829 21.09 9.08 -15.08
CA TYR A 829 19.70 8.60 -15.02
C TYR A 829 19.03 8.80 -16.37
N LEU A 830 18.31 7.79 -16.86
CA LEU A 830 17.62 7.88 -18.15
C LEU A 830 16.54 8.97 -18.09
N GLY A 831 15.74 8.98 -17.02
CA GLY A 831 14.63 9.93 -16.84
C GLY A 831 15.09 11.39 -16.85
N GLN A 832 16.33 11.69 -16.42
CA GLN A 832 16.88 13.05 -16.52
C GLN A 832 17.04 13.53 -17.96
N ASN A 833 17.19 12.62 -18.93
CA ASN A 833 17.26 12.99 -20.34
C ASN A 833 15.95 13.57 -20.89
N ILE A 834 14.81 13.33 -20.22
CA ILE A 834 13.51 13.93 -20.60
C ILE A 834 13.62 15.46 -20.61
N LEU A 835 14.34 16.03 -19.63
CA LEU A 835 14.52 17.49 -19.50
C LEU A 835 15.25 18.13 -20.69
N LYS A 836 15.95 17.35 -21.53
CA LYS A 836 16.59 17.86 -22.75
C LYS A 836 15.56 18.18 -23.83
N LYS A 837 14.47 17.40 -23.90
CA LYS A 837 13.43 17.52 -24.92
C LYS A 837 12.21 18.27 -24.42
N SER A 838 11.85 18.03 -23.16
CA SER A 838 10.71 18.63 -22.46
C SER A 838 11.14 19.19 -21.11
N PRO A 839 11.89 20.32 -21.06
CA PRO A 839 12.27 20.96 -19.81
C PRO A 839 11.07 21.44 -18.98
N GLU A 840 9.93 21.71 -19.61
CA GLU A 840 8.69 22.17 -18.99
C GLU A 840 8.13 21.21 -17.92
N VAL A 841 8.47 19.92 -17.97
CA VAL A 841 8.00 18.93 -16.98
C VAL A 841 8.52 19.23 -15.57
N ALA A 842 9.66 19.94 -15.44
CA ALA A 842 10.18 20.38 -14.15
C ALA A 842 9.32 21.49 -13.51
N GLU A 843 8.47 22.15 -14.29
CA GLU A 843 7.58 23.21 -13.82
C GLU A 843 6.18 22.69 -13.44
N TRP A 844 5.89 21.40 -13.71
CA TRP A 844 4.58 20.79 -13.43
C TRP A 844 4.33 20.52 -11.94
N MET A 845 5.37 20.61 -11.12
CA MET A 845 5.29 20.36 -9.69
C MET A 845 4.12 21.11 -9.06
N ILE A 846 3.27 20.37 -8.36
CA ILE A 846 2.19 20.93 -7.58
C ILE A 846 2.81 21.55 -6.32
N LYS A 847 2.70 22.88 -6.22
CA LYS A 847 3.21 23.61 -5.06
C LYS A 847 2.23 23.48 -3.91
N TYR A 848 2.67 22.85 -2.83
CA TYR A 848 1.96 22.81 -1.57
C TYR A 848 2.09 24.17 -0.86
N ASP A 849 1.21 25.11 -1.22
CA ASP A 849 1.08 26.40 -0.51
C ASP A 849 -0.19 26.30 0.36
N GLU A 850 -0.02 26.28 1.69
CA GLU A 850 -1.13 26.20 2.64
C GLU A 850 -2.19 27.30 2.38
N GLY A 851 -1.77 28.47 1.85
CA GLY A 851 -2.68 29.56 1.48
C GLY A 851 -3.51 29.32 0.20
N ASN A 852 -3.09 28.43 -0.70
CA ASN A 852 -3.91 28.02 -1.86
C ASN A 852 -4.88 26.90 -1.48
N ILE A 853 -4.50 26.09 -0.51
CA ILE A 853 -5.30 24.98 0.01
C ILE A 853 -6.56 25.49 0.73
N GLU A 854 -6.51 26.64 1.40
CA GLU A 854 -7.68 27.27 2.04
C GLU A 854 -8.74 27.80 1.07
N GLN A 855 -8.47 27.85 -0.24
CA GLN A 855 -9.41 28.40 -1.24
C GLN A 855 -10.52 27.41 -1.64
N TYR A 856 -10.33 26.11 -1.40
CA TYR A 856 -11.33 25.12 -1.76
C TYR A 856 -12.47 25.11 -0.75
N LYS A 857 -13.70 25.26 -1.25
CA LYS A 857 -14.89 25.18 -0.43
C LYS A 857 -15.18 23.73 -0.07
N ILE A 858 -14.97 23.38 1.20
CA ILE A 858 -15.29 22.07 1.75
C ILE A 858 -16.65 22.14 2.45
N GLY A 859 -17.49 21.14 2.22
CA GLY A 859 -18.76 20.98 2.90
C GLY A 859 -18.60 20.43 4.32
N ASP A 860 -19.60 20.68 5.17
CA ASP A 860 -19.58 20.19 6.55
C ASP A 860 -19.53 18.66 6.63
N GLU A 861 -18.84 18.15 7.67
CA GLU A 861 -18.89 16.74 8.07
C GLU A 861 -20.33 16.32 8.38
N LYS A 862 -20.79 15.25 7.71
CA LYS A 862 -22.11 14.64 7.93
C LYS A 862 -21.95 13.15 8.20
N ARG A 863 -22.86 12.57 9.00
CA ARG A 863 -22.93 11.12 9.16
C ARG A 863 -23.34 10.48 7.83
N TYR A 864 -22.66 9.40 7.44
CA TYR A 864 -22.98 8.65 6.24
C TYR A 864 -24.19 7.74 6.50
N TYR A 865 -25.22 7.89 5.69
CA TYR A 865 -26.41 7.03 5.70
C TYR A 865 -26.49 6.29 4.36
N SER A 866 -26.32 4.97 4.38
CA SER A 866 -26.24 4.15 3.15
C SER A 866 -27.46 4.27 2.25
N LEU A 867 -28.68 4.30 2.81
CA LEU A 867 -29.91 4.46 2.04
C LEU A 867 -30.00 5.80 1.28
N ASN A 868 -29.43 6.87 1.84
CA ASN A 868 -29.39 8.19 1.19
C ASN A 868 -28.34 8.27 0.07
N ASN A 869 -27.47 7.27 -0.02
CA ASN A 869 -26.33 7.23 -0.95
C ASN A 869 -26.44 6.07 -1.95
N LEU A 870 -27.63 5.46 -2.08
CA LEU A 870 -27.91 4.45 -3.11
C LEU A 870 -27.78 5.06 -4.50
N ASN A 871 -27.07 4.36 -5.39
CA ASN A 871 -26.96 4.71 -6.80
C ASN A 871 -27.28 3.50 -7.69
N ILE A 872 -27.88 3.75 -8.85
CA ILE A 872 -28.08 2.72 -9.88
C ILE A 872 -26.75 2.55 -10.62
N GLN A 873 -26.03 1.49 -10.32
CA GLN A 873 -24.72 1.20 -10.93
C GLN A 873 -24.85 0.56 -12.30
N THR A 874 -25.91 -0.21 -12.54
CA THR A 874 -26.14 -0.87 -13.82
C THR A 874 -27.65 -0.98 -14.04
N PHE A 875 -28.10 -0.64 -15.24
CA PHE A 875 -29.46 -0.84 -15.69
C PHE A 875 -29.46 -1.12 -17.18
N ILE A 876 -29.54 -2.39 -17.57
CA ILE A 876 -29.35 -2.81 -18.97
C ILE A 876 -30.44 -3.78 -19.44
N PRO A 877 -30.80 -3.75 -20.73
CA PRO A 877 -31.62 -4.81 -21.32
C PRO A 877 -30.78 -6.08 -21.48
N VAL A 878 -31.39 -7.22 -21.14
CA VAL A 878 -30.74 -8.53 -21.18
C VAL A 878 -31.58 -9.56 -21.92
N ILE A 879 -30.88 -10.53 -22.51
CA ILE A 879 -31.47 -11.75 -23.06
C ILE A 879 -30.87 -12.91 -22.27
N THR A 880 -31.74 -13.73 -21.70
CA THR A 880 -31.36 -14.78 -20.75
C THR A 880 -32.20 -16.04 -21.02
N GLY A 881 -31.89 -17.15 -20.35
CA GLY A 881 -32.57 -18.43 -20.53
C GLY A 881 -33.50 -18.75 -19.36
N PHE A 882 -34.60 -19.45 -19.65
CA PHE A 882 -35.37 -20.17 -18.62
C PHE A 882 -35.77 -21.53 -19.20
N GLN A 883 -35.07 -22.56 -18.76
CA GLN A 883 -35.07 -23.88 -19.40
C GLN A 883 -34.84 -23.75 -20.92
N ASP A 884 -35.78 -24.18 -21.75
CA ASP A 884 -35.69 -24.07 -23.22
C ASP A 884 -36.35 -22.80 -23.80
N ARG A 885 -36.64 -21.82 -22.94
CA ARG A 885 -37.25 -20.53 -23.31
C ARG A 885 -36.20 -19.43 -23.29
N LYS A 886 -36.38 -18.47 -24.21
CA LYS A 886 -35.64 -17.22 -24.21
C LYS A 886 -36.46 -16.19 -23.44
N VAL A 887 -35.80 -15.47 -22.55
CA VAL A 887 -36.39 -14.42 -21.73
C VAL A 887 -35.78 -13.10 -22.16
N LEU A 888 -36.64 -12.12 -22.47
CA LEU A 888 -36.28 -10.74 -22.74
C LEU A 888 -36.56 -9.93 -21.49
N GLY A 889 -35.55 -9.24 -20.96
CA GLY A 889 -35.64 -8.66 -19.63
C GLY A 889 -34.72 -7.47 -19.40
N ILE A 890 -34.64 -7.10 -18.12
CA ILE A 890 -33.78 -6.02 -17.60
C ILE A 890 -33.00 -6.59 -16.42
N PHE A 891 -31.70 -6.26 -16.38
CA PHE A 891 -30.83 -6.49 -15.24
C PHE A 891 -30.49 -5.14 -14.60
N ALA A 892 -30.62 -5.06 -13.28
CA ALA A 892 -30.32 -3.87 -12.51
C ALA A 892 -29.50 -4.20 -11.26
N HIS A 893 -28.51 -3.36 -10.98
CA HIS A 893 -27.69 -3.41 -9.78
C HIS A 893 -27.67 -2.03 -9.12
N ILE A 894 -28.15 -1.95 -7.87
CA ILE A 894 -28.31 -0.71 -7.11
C ILE A 894 -27.59 -0.89 -5.78
N THR A 895 -26.64 -0.01 -5.47
CA THR A 895 -25.90 -0.09 -4.21
C THR A 895 -25.33 1.26 -3.80
N ASP A 896 -24.98 1.39 -2.52
CA ASP A 896 -24.24 2.53 -2.02
C ASP A 896 -22.71 2.31 -2.15
N PRO A 897 -21.89 3.37 -2.17
CA PRO A 897 -20.43 3.26 -2.32
C PRO A 897 -19.70 2.34 -1.33
N LEU A 898 -20.29 2.00 -0.18
CA LEU A 898 -19.71 1.11 0.83
C LEU A 898 -20.23 -0.33 0.76
N LEU A 899 -21.10 -0.66 -0.23
CA LEU A 899 -21.76 -1.96 -0.36
C LEU A 899 -22.51 -2.39 0.91
N ILE A 900 -23.03 -1.42 1.67
CA ILE A 900 -23.83 -1.69 2.88
C ILE A 900 -25.23 -2.14 2.47
N GLN A 901 -25.79 -1.55 1.42
CA GLN A 901 -27.07 -1.87 0.82
C GLN A 901 -26.82 -2.29 -0.62
N GLU A 902 -27.12 -3.54 -0.97
CA GLU A 902 -26.91 -4.04 -2.33
C GLU A 902 -28.19 -4.72 -2.82
N PHE A 903 -28.73 -4.26 -3.95
CA PHE A 903 -29.92 -4.82 -4.59
C PHE A 903 -29.55 -5.26 -6.00
N VAL A 904 -29.73 -6.55 -6.28
CA VAL A 904 -29.56 -7.16 -7.60
C VAL A 904 -30.91 -7.68 -8.08
N LEU A 905 -31.33 -7.25 -9.26
CA LEU A 905 -32.62 -7.56 -9.85
C LEU A 905 -32.45 -8.01 -11.30
N GLU A 906 -33.01 -9.16 -11.66
CA GLU A 906 -33.22 -9.57 -13.05
C GLU A 906 -34.70 -9.91 -13.23
N THR A 907 -35.35 -9.27 -14.20
CA THR A 907 -36.77 -9.49 -14.49
C THR A 907 -37.04 -9.52 -15.98
N GLY A 908 -38.01 -10.31 -16.43
CA GLY A 908 -38.31 -10.40 -17.86
C GLY A 908 -39.50 -11.26 -18.21
N VAL A 909 -39.74 -11.37 -19.52
CA VAL A 909 -40.83 -12.17 -20.10
C VAL A 909 -40.31 -13.15 -21.15
N SER A 910 -40.90 -14.33 -21.25
CA SER A 910 -40.59 -15.32 -22.30
C SER A 910 -41.65 -15.36 -23.41
N PRO A 911 -41.64 -14.43 -24.38
CA PRO A 911 -42.76 -14.21 -25.31
C PRO A 911 -42.98 -15.34 -26.34
N PHE A 912 -42.09 -16.33 -26.41
CA PHE A 912 -42.09 -17.38 -27.44
C PHE A 912 -42.43 -18.75 -26.83
N LYS A 913 -43.19 -19.58 -27.57
CA LYS A 913 -43.63 -20.93 -27.18
C LYS A 913 -44.61 -21.01 -25.99
N GLU A 914 -45.55 -20.07 -25.85
CA GLU A 914 -46.51 -20.09 -24.74
C GLU A 914 -47.81 -20.87 -25.03
N LYS A 915 -48.08 -21.92 -24.22
CA LYS A 915 -49.43 -22.46 -23.98
C LYS A 915 -49.90 -22.29 -22.52
N ASN A 916 -49.02 -21.81 -21.62
CA ASN A 916 -49.28 -21.68 -20.18
C ASN A 916 -48.80 -20.31 -19.67
N GLN A 917 -49.74 -19.46 -19.29
CA GLN A 917 -49.46 -18.09 -18.80
C GLN A 917 -48.60 -18.06 -17.51
N LYS A 918 -48.59 -19.13 -16.71
CA LYS A 918 -47.81 -19.20 -15.45
C LYS A 918 -46.29 -19.25 -15.64
N LEU A 919 -45.81 -19.50 -16.87
CA LEU A 919 -44.38 -19.60 -17.18
C LEU A 919 -43.84 -18.39 -17.97
N ARG A 920 -44.66 -17.34 -18.10
CA ARG A 920 -44.37 -16.15 -18.90
C ARG A 920 -43.43 -15.17 -18.20
N TYR A 921 -43.57 -15.02 -16.88
CA TYR A 921 -42.89 -14.00 -16.09
C TYR A 921 -41.74 -14.61 -15.30
N HIS A 922 -40.63 -13.87 -15.25
CA HIS A 922 -39.39 -14.30 -14.63
C HIS A 922 -38.87 -13.20 -13.71
N LEU A 923 -38.46 -13.58 -12.51
CA LEU A 923 -37.93 -12.65 -11.52
C LEU A 923 -36.84 -13.34 -10.69
N ARG A 924 -35.72 -12.65 -10.52
CA ARG A 924 -34.65 -12.96 -9.58
C ARG A 924 -34.31 -11.70 -8.82
N THR A 925 -34.36 -11.77 -7.50
CA THR A 925 -34.06 -10.64 -6.62
C THR A 925 -33.11 -11.09 -5.52
N LYS A 926 -32.12 -10.25 -5.23
CA LYS A 926 -31.21 -10.44 -4.10
C LYS A 926 -30.97 -9.10 -3.44
N TYR A 927 -31.08 -9.08 -2.12
CA TYR A 927 -30.75 -7.95 -1.28
C TYR A 927 -29.70 -8.38 -0.27
N ASN A 928 -28.53 -7.71 -0.24
CA ASN A 928 -27.52 -7.92 0.79
C ASN A 928 -27.41 -6.68 1.68
N PHE A 929 -27.35 -6.92 2.99
CA PHE A 929 -27.10 -5.91 3.99
C PHE A 929 -25.76 -6.16 4.69
N LYS A 930 -24.85 -5.19 4.59
CA LYS A 930 -23.47 -5.23 5.11
C LYS A 930 -22.67 -6.45 4.66
N GLN A 931 -23.05 -7.07 3.53
CA GLN A 931 -22.52 -8.36 3.08
C GLN A 931 -22.64 -9.52 4.09
N LYS A 932 -23.43 -9.35 5.16
CA LYS A 932 -23.65 -10.36 6.21
C LYS A 932 -25.02 -11.01 6.07
N PHE A 933 -26.06 -10.21 5.93
CA PHE A 933 -27.43 -10.71 5.77
C PHE A 933 -27.83 -10.65 4.31
N SER A 934 -28.45 -11.72 3.81
CA SER A 934 -28.99 -11.76 2.46
C SER A 934 -30.45 -12.17 2.45
N LEU A 935 -31.27 -11.46 1.69
CA LEU A 935 -32.64 -11.87 1.36
C LEU A 935 -32.68 -12.15 -0.15
N ALA A 936 -33.31 -13.25 -0.55
CA ALA A 936 -33.54 -13.52 -1.96
C ALA A 936 -34.97 -13.97 -2.21
N PHE A 937 -35.52 -13.53 -3.34
CA PHE A 937 -36.79 -14.01 -3.85
C PHE A 937 -36.68 -14.28 -5.36
N ASP A 938 -37.02 -15.49 -5.75
CA ASP A 938 -36.94 -15.99 -7.11
C ASP A 938 -38.32 -16.50 -7.53
N HIS A 939 -38.80 -16.10 -8.71
CA HIS A 939 -39.99 -16.66 -9.37
C HIS A 939 -39.60 -17.06 -10.79
N ASN A 940 -39.57 -18.38 -11.05
CA ASN A 940 -39.10 -18.92 -12.33
C ASN A 940 -37.81 -18.23 -12.79
N ALA A 941 -36.84 -18.11 -11.87
CA ALA A 941 -35.70 -17.23 -12.03
C ALA A 941 -34.92 -17.56 -13.31
N PRO A 942 -34.63 -16.54 -14.13
CA PRO A 942 -33.87 -16.73 -15.36
C PRO A 942 -32.39 -16.99 -15.07
N ASP A 943 -31.69 -17.58 -16.03
CA ASP A 943 -30.25 -17.83 -15.99
C ASP A 943 -29.65 -17.70 -17.40
N PHE A 944 -28.63 -16.85 -17.54
CA PHE A 944 -28.01 -16.58 -18.84
C PHE A 944 -27.47 -17.87 -19.49
N TYR A 945 -26.92 -18.78 -18.69
CA TYR A 945 -26.28 -19.99 -19.18
C TYR A 945 -27.27 -21.00 -19.74
N ASP A 946 -28.56 -20.91 -19.38
CA ASP A 946 -29.60 -21.78 -19.94
C ASP A 946 -29.87 -21.51 -21.43
N LEU A 947 -29.37 -20.41 -22.00
CA LEU A 947 -29.42 -20.15 -23.43
C LEU A 947 -28.62 -21.16 -24.27
N PHE A 948 -27.53 -21.70 -23.71
CA PHE A 948 -26.52 -22.44 -24.47
C PHE A 948 -26.45 -23.92 -24.09
N ASN A 949 -26.69 -24.25 -22.82
CA ASN A 949 -26.47 -25.59 -22.31
C ASN A 949 -27.68 -26.50 -22.50
N LYS A 950 -27.45 -27.79 -22.71
CA LYS A 950 -28.51 -28.81 -22.69
C LYS A 950 -29.04 -29.04 -21.28
N ARG A 951 -28.16 -29.05 -20.29
CA ARG A 951 -28.48 -29.22 -18.87
C ARG A 951 -28.81 -27.86 -18.25
N LYS A 952 -30.06 -27.67 -17.81
CA LYS A 952 -30.61 -26.36 -17.42
C LYS A 952 -30.49 -26.13 -15.91
N LYS A 953 -29.99 -24.95 -15.50
CA LYS A 953 -29.87 -24.50 -14.10
C LYS A 953 -31.18 -23.96 -13.53
N SER A 954 -31.99 -23.28 -14.34
CA SER A 954 -33.20 -22.62 -13.84
C SER A 954 -34.20 -23.60 -13.26
N LEU A 955 -34.69 -23.30 -12.06
CA LEU A 955 -35.69 -24.09 -11.34
C LEU A 955 -37.09 -23.54 -11.65
N LEU A 956 -38.04 -24.46 -11.89
CA LEU A 956 -39.45 -24.11 -12.00
C LEU A 956 -40.03 -23.90 -10.61
N GLY A 957 -40.81 -22.83 -10.40
CA GLY A 957 -41.42 -22.50 -9.10
C GLY A 957 -40.82 -21.26 -8.45
N ASN A 958 -40.97 -21.15 -7.13
CA ASN A 958 -40.45 -20.02 -6.34
C ASN A 958 -39.42 -20.47 -5.31
N ARG A 959 -38.48 -19.58 -4.98
CA ARG A 959 -37.57 -19.70 -3.84
C ARG A 959 -37.56 -18.40 -3.05
N SER A 960 -37.75 -18.49 -1.75
CA SER A 960 -37.50 -17.39 -0.80
C SER A 960 -36.37 -17.80 0.13
N ALA A 961 -35.32 -16.99 0.27
CA ALA A 961 -34.17 -17.33 1.09
C ALA A 961 -33.77 -16.21 2.05
N ILE A 962 -33.34 -16.60 3.24
CA ILE A 962 -32.69 -15.74 4.23
C ILE A 962 -31.34 -16.36 4.56
N GLY A 963 -30.27 -15.59 4.36
CA GLY A 963 -28.90 -15.99 4.60
C GLY A 963 -28.20 -15.11 5.62
N TYR A 964 -27.26 -15.71 6.35
CA TYR A 964 -26.34 -15.05 7.27
C TYR A 964 -24.94 -15.58 7.05
N THR A 965 -23.99 -14.69 6.77
CA THR A 965 -22.56 -15.00 6.67
C THR A 965 -21.79 -14.11 7.64
N ASP A 966 -20.85 -14.71 8.36
CA ASP A 966 -19.94 -13.98 9.24
C ASP A 966 -18.58 -14.66 9.33
N TYR A 967 -17.56 -13.90 9.75
CA TYR A 967 -16.24 -14.43 10.06
C TYR A 967 -16.05 -14.42 11.58
N ILE A 968 -15.84 -15.60 12.16
CA ILE A 968 -15.49 -15.76 13.58
C ILE A 968 -14.04 -15.34 13.80
N ILE A 969 -13.15 -15.73 12.88
CA ILE A 969 -11.75 -15.31 12.81
C ILE A 969 -11.49 -14.87 11.39
N TYR A 970 -10.87 -13.69 11.26
CA TYR A 970 -10.38 -13.16 10.00
C TYR A 970 -8.93 -12.70 10.22
N ASP A 971 -8.00 -13.65 10.17
CA ASP A 971 -6.58 -13.42 10.45
C ASP A 971 -5.72 -14.24 9.48
N ASN A 972 -5.34 -13.65 8.35
CA ASN A 972 -4.71 -14.37 7.24
C ASN A 972 -3.39 -15.07 7.69
N PRO A 973 -3.20 -16.37 7.39
CA PRO A 973 -3.98 -17.23 6.50
C PRO A 973 -5.19 -17.93 7.14
N LEU A 974 -5.35 -17.87 8.46
CA LEU A 974 -6.44 -18.50 9.21
C LEU A 974 -7.76 -17.73 9.09
N LYS A 975 -8.75 -18.35 8.45
CA LYS A 975 -10.13 -17.85 8.39
C LYS A 975 -11.08 -18.89 8.94
N ILE A 976 -11.96 -18.46 9.85
CA ILE A 976 -13.09 -19.24 10.31
C ILE A 976 -14.35 -18.52 9.87
N LYS A 977 -14.99 -19.03 8.82
CA LYS A 977 -16.21 -18.48 8.24
C LYS A 977 -17.41 -19.34 8.62
N TYR A 978 -18.47 -18.69 9.07
CA TYR A 978 -19.78 -19.28 9.29
C TYR A 978 -20.75 -18.79 8.23
N ASN A 979 -21.50 -19.70 7.60
CA ASN A 979 -22.53 -19.36 6.63
C ASN A 979 -23.78 -20.20 6.89
N SER A 980 -24.94 -19.57 6.99
CA SER A 980 -26.23 -20.24 7.15
C SER A 980 -27.25 -19.67 6.19
N GLU A 981 -28.10 -20.53 5.63
CA GLU A 981 -29.19 -20.14 4.76
C GLU A 981 -30.43 -20.99 5.07
N LEU A 982 -31.57 -20.33 5.23
CA LEU A 982 -32.89 -20.94 5.20
C LEU A 982 -33.57 -20.58 3.88
N SER A 983 -33.83 -21.58 3.05
CA SER A 983 -34.53 -21.46 1.77
C SER A 983 -35.87 -22.18 1.81
N VAL A 984 -36.95 -21.55 1.35
CA VAL A 984 -38.27 -22.15 1.16
C VAL A 984 -38.59 -22.20 -0.32
N TYR A 985 -38.87 -23.40 -0.80
CA TYR A 985 -39.21 -23.70 -2.18
C TYR A 985 -40.70 -24.02 -2.30
N THR A 986 -41.35 -23.51 -3.35
CA THR A 986 -42.75 -23.81 -3.66
C THR A 986 -42.96 -24.07 -5.14
N GLY A 987 -43.78 -25.07 -5.46
CA GLY A 987 -44.09 -25.46 -6.83
C GLY A 987 -42.91 -26.02 -7.61
N VAL A 988 -41.87 -26.53 -6.93
CA VAL A 988 -40.68 -27.09 -7.57
C VAL A 988 -40.96 -28.48 -8.12
N LYS A 989 -40.71 -28.68 -9.41
CA LYS A 989 -40.96 -29.98 -10.05
C LYS A 989 -39.70 -30.86 -10.15
N PHE A 990 -38.55 -30.23 -10.37
CA PHE A 990 -37.29 -30.92 -10.55
C PHE A 990 -36.18 -30.26 -9.74
N ILE A 991 -35.22 -31.08 -9.33
CA ILE A 991 -33.96 -30.65 -8.70
C ILE A 991 -32.78 -31.15 -9.53
N ASN A 992 -31.55 -30.79 -9.14
CA ASN A 992 -30.32 -31.29 -9.73
C ASN A 992 -30.28 -31.11 -11.26
N ASP A 993 -30.31 -29.84 -11.69
CA ASP A 993 -30.32 -29.42 -13.09
C ASP A 993 -31.50 -29.93 -13.93
N ASN A 994 -32.68 -30.00 -13.32
CA ASN A 994 -33.90 -30.50 -13.91
C ASN A 994 -33.86 -31.99 -14.35
N LEU A 995 -32.95 -32.78 -13.78
CA LEU A 995 -32.80 -34.21 -14.13
C LEU A 995 -33.55 -35.15 -13.17
N LEU A 996 -33.86 -34.70 -11.96
CA LEU A 996 -34.54 -35.51 -10.95
C LEU A 996 -35.90 -34.90 -10.61
N GLU A 997 -36.97 -35.61 -10.95
CA GLU A 997 -38.35 -35.23 -10.60
C GLU A 997 -38.62 -35.53 -9.12
N ILE A 998 -39.19 -34.56 -8.41
CA ILE A 998 -39.51 -34.70 -6.98
C ILE A 998 -41.01 -34.87 -6.77
N LYS A 999 -41.38 -35.67 -5.76
CA LYS A 999 -42.79 -35.88 -5.37
C LYS A 999 -43.35 -34.75 -4.51
N ILE A 1000 -42.48 -34.09 -3.76
CA ILE A 1000 -42.84 -33.04 -2.79
C ILE A 1000 -42.33 -31.70 -3.33
N PRO A 1001 -43.19 -30.90 -3.98
CA PRO A 1001 -42.78 -29.66 -4.64
C PRO A 1001 -42.54 -28.49 -3.69
N ASP A 1002 -43.08 -28.58 -2.48
CA ASP A 1002 -43.02 -27.54 -1.45
C ASP A 1002 -42.20 -28.04 -0.27
N PHE A 1003 -41.05 -27.42 -0.02
CA PHE A 1003 -40.13 -27.82 1.04
C PHE A 1003 -39.22 -26.68 1.49
N ALA A 1004 -38.78 -26.74 2.75
CA ALA A 1004 -37.76 -25.87 3.30
C ALA A 1004 -36.40 -26.59 3.39
N VAL A 1005 -35.32 -25.84 3.19
CA VAL A 1005 -33.94 -26.29 3.35
C VAL A 1005 -33.23 -25.33 4.28
N PHE A 1006 -32.70 -25.85 5.38
CA PHE A 1006 -31.75 -25.14 6.23
C PHE A 1006 -30.36 -25.74 6.00
N LYS A 1007 -29.41 -24.92 5.56
CA LYS A 1007 -28.00 -25.28 5.45
C LYS A 1007 -27.18 -24.39 6.35
N THR A 1008 -26.27 -24.96 7.12
CA THR A 1008 -25.21 -24.23 7.81
C THR A 1008 -23.86 -24.86 7.52
N GLU A 1009 -22.84 -24.02 7.35
CA GLU A 1009 -21.48 -24.38 6.96
C GLU A 1009 -20.50 -23.63 7.86
N LEU A 1010 -19.55 -24.37 8.44
CA LEU A 1010 -18.35 -23.85 9.10
C LEU A 1010 -17.16 -24.16 8.20
N ASP A 1011 -16.50 -23.14 7.67
CA ASP A 1011 -15.28 -23.24 6.86
C ASP A 1011 -14.09 -22.73 7.67
N VAL A 1012 -13.20 -23.63 8.08
CA VAL A 1012 -11.92 -23.34 8.74
C VAL A 1012 -10.82 -23.52 7.71
N ARG A 1013 -10.13 -22.45 7.36
CA ARG A 1013 -9.13 -22.44 6.29
C ARG A 1013 -7.84 -21.82 6.77
N ASP A 1014 -6.74 -22.51 6.58
CA ASP A 1014 -5.37 -22.02 6.73
C ASP A 1014 -4.59 -22.48 5.49
N LEU A 1015 -4.66 -21.67 4.43
CA LEU A 1015 -4.08 -21.99 3.12
C LEU A 1015 -3.13 -20.88 2.66
N ARG A 1016 -2.02 -21.29 2.07
CA ARG A 1016 -0.93 -20.40 1.64
C ARG A 1016 -0.55 -20.65 0.18
N LYS A 1017 0.00 -19.61 -0.42
CA LYS A 1017 0.45 -19.52 -1.81
C LYS A 1017 1.88 -19.01 -1.85
N THR A 1018 2.69 -19.51 -2.77
CA THR A 1018 4.01 -18.93 -3.09
C THR A 1018 3.91 -17.98 -4.28
N ILE A 1019 4.89 -17.08 -4.42
CA ILE A 1019 5.08 -16.22 -5.61
C ILE A 1019 5.16 -17.12 -6.85
N GLY A 1020 4.32 -16.88 -7.87
CA GLY A 1020 4.22 -17.73 -9.08
C GLY A 1020 3.04 -18.69 -9.11
N SER A 1021 2.40 -18.93 -7.97
CA SER A 1021 1.31 -19.89 -7.87
C SER A 1021 0.02 -19.43 -8.55
N VAL A 1022 -0.72 -20.39 -9.12
CA VAL A 1022 -2.06 -20.17 -9.70
C VAL A 1022 -3.17 -20.70 -8.79
N ASP A 1023 -2.82 -21.47 -7.74
CA ASP A 1023 -3.75 -22.15 -6.83
C ASP A 1023 -3.14 -22.27 -5.42
N TRP A 1024 -3.85 -22.88 -4.46
CA TRP A 1024 -3.31 -23.18 -3.14
C TRP A 1024 -2.20 -24.23 -3.20
N GLU A 1025 -1.15 -24.03 -2.41
CA GLU A 1025 0.06 -24.88 -2.45
C GLU A 1025 0.43 -25.49 -1.10
N ASN A 1026 0.00 -24.86 0.00
CA ASN A 1026 0.27 -25.37 1.33
C ASN A 1026 -0.88 -25.09 2.30
N GLY A 1027 -1.15 -26.04 3.20
CA GLY A 1027 -2.01 -25.82 4.35
C GLY A 1027 -3.22 -26.76 4.39
N ASN A 1028 -4.18 -26.43 5.24
CA ASN A 1028 -5.37 -27.24 5.48
C ASN A 1028 -6.65 -26.42 5.35
N GLN A 1029 -7.71 -27.07 4.88
CA GLN A 1029 -9.06 -26.55 4.95
C GLN A 1029 -10.00 -27.62 5.47
N PHE A 1030 -10.86 -27.26 6.41
CA PHE A 1030 -11.90 -28.12 6.97
C PHE A 1030 -13.25 -27.43 6.78
N ARG A 1031 -14.17 -28.08 6.06
CA ARG A 1031 -15.57 -27.62 5.98
C ARG A 1031 -16.47 -28.63 6.67
N PHE A 1032 -17.33 -28.14 7.54
CA PHE A 1032 -18.36 -28.93 8.21
C PHE A 1032 -19.73 -28.37 7.86
N ASN A 1033 -20.62 -29.23 7.38
CA ASN A 1033 -21.94 -28.85 6.90
C ASN A 1033 -23.02 -29.58 7.70
N ILE A 1034 -24.08 -28.87 8.08
CA ILE A 1034 -25.34 -29.45 8.55
C ILE A 1034 -26.43 -29.03 7.57
N ILE A 1035 -27.22 -29.99 7.11
CA ILE A 1035 -28.33 -29.76 6.19
C ILE A 1035 -29.59 -30.43 6.74
N ALA A 1036 -30.68 -29.67 6.76
CA ALA A 1036 -32.00 -30.15 7.11
C ALA A 1036 -33.02 -29.78 6.03
N TYR A 1037 -33.89 -30.73 5.70
CA TYR A 1037 -35.01 -30.60 4.79
C TYR A 1037 -36.30 -30.86 5.56
N ALA A 1038 -37.34 -30.08 5.27
CA ALA A 1038 -38.68 -30.31 5.81
C ALA A 1038 -39.75 -30.06 4.73
N SER A 1039 -40.75 -30.93 4.62
CA SER A 1039 -41.91 -30.73 3.73
C SER A 1039 -43.01 -29.91 4.41
N THR A 1040 -44.19 -29.86 3.78
CA THR A 1040 -45.34 -29.12 4.30
C THR A 1040 -45.78 -29.58 5.70
N PRO A 1041 -46.30 -28.66 6.55
CA PRO A 1041 -46.71 -28.98 7.92
C PRO A 1041 -47.84 -30.01 8.06
N GLU A 1042 -48.64 -30.19 7.01
CA GLU A 1042 -49.80 -31.09 7.00
C GLU A 1042 -49.39 -32.58 6.99
N SER A 1043 -48.23 -32.89 6.41
CA SER A 1043 -47.62 -34.23 6.44
C SER A 1043 -46.08 -34.07 6.48
N PRO A 1044 -45.52 -33.76 7.66
CA PRO A 1044 -44.12 -33.35 7.78
C PRO A 1044 -43.20 -34.55 7.56
N LYS A 1045 -42.53 -34.56 6.41
CA LYS A 1045 -41.36 -35.38 6.12
C LYS A 1045 -40.12 -34.53 6.33
N TYR A 1046 -39.09 -35.13 6.87
CA TYR A 1046 -37.84 -34.45 7.12
C TYR A 1046 -36.66 -35.33 6.78
N ALA A 1047 -35.58 -34.71 6.31
CA ALA A 1047 -34.27 -35.34 6.20
C ALA A 1047 -33.27 -34.44 6.90
N VAL A 1048 -32.39 -35.01 7.71
CA VAL A 1048 -31.36 -34.24 8.41
C VAL A 1048 -30.05 -34.99 8.30
N GLY A 1049 -28.98 -34.27 8.02
CA GLY A 1049 -27.67 -34.84 8.15
C GLY A 1049 -26.55 -33.85 8.03
N THR A 1050 -25.36 -34.42 7.88
CA THR A 1050 -24.12 -33.69 7.92
C THR A 1050 -23.11 -34.31 6.99
N TYR A 1051 -22.19 -33.49 6.50
CA TYR A 1051 -20.97 -33.97 5.89
C TYR A 1051 -19.81 -33.06 6.25
N ALA A 1052 -18.62 -33.64 6.28
CA ALA A 1052 -17.39 -32.96 6.54
C ALA A 1052 -16.41 -33.23 5.40
N GLU A 1053 -15.52 -32.28 5.16
CA GLU A 1053 -14.40 -32.42 4.24
C GLU A 1053 -13.15 -31.81 4.86
N TRP A 1054 -12.03 -32.49 4.64
CA TRP A 1054 -10.69 -32.06 4.99
C TRP A 1054 -9.84 -32.10 3.73
N ASP A 1055 -9.36 -30.93 3.33
CA ASP A 1055 -8.44 -30.72 2.22
C ASP A 1055 -7.05 -30.38 2.80
N ASN A 1056 -6.01 -31.02 2.26
CA ASN A 1056 -4.62 -30.78 2.63
C ASN A 1056 -3.78 -30.57 1.36
N TYR A 1057 -3.03 -29.47 1.31
CA TYR A 1057 -2.20 -29.08 0.17
C TYR A 1057 -0.73 -29.09 0.60
N ASN A 1058 0.15 -29.66 -0.21
CA ASN A 1058 1.59 -29.57 -0.01
C ASN A 1058 2.33 -29.45 -1.34
N LEU A 1059 3.38 -28.63 -1.34
CA LEU A 1059 4.41 -28.66 -2.37
C LEU A 1059 5.09 -30.03 -2.37
N TYR A 1060 5.30 -30.60 -3.56
CA TYR A 1060 5.80 -31.97 -3.70
C TYR A 1060 7.17 -32.06 -4.39
N LEU A 1061 7.25 -32.15 -5.71
CA LEU A 1061 8.51 -32.44 -6.42
C LEU A 1061 9.22 -31.23 -7.01
N PHE A 1062 8.47 -30.23 -7.47
CA PHE A 1062 8.97 -29.08 -8.21
C PHE A 1062 8.28 -27.79 -7.72
N LYS A 1063 8.84 -26.62 -8.09
CA LYS A 1063 8.18 -25.33 -7.85
C LYS A 1063 6.77 -25.36 -8.42
N HIS A 1064 5.79 -24.91 -7.64
CA HIS A 1064 4.36 -24.89 -8.02
C HIS A 1064 3.71 -26.25 -8.28
N ASN A 1065 4.37 -27.37 -7.96
CA ASN A 1065 3.74 -28.68 -8.01
C ASN A 1065 3.07 -29.00 -6.68
N THR A 1066 1.74 -29.11 -6.68
CA THR A 1066 0.94 -29.33 -5.47
C THR A 1066 0.30 -30.70 -5.45
N LEU A 1067 0.58 -31.46 -4.39
CA LEU A 1067 -0.19 -32.63 -4.02
C LEU A 1067 -1.36 -32.18 -3.14
N HIS A 1068 -2.58 -32.49 -3.56
CA HIS A 1068 -3.80 -32.20 -2.83
C HIS A 1068 -4.52 -33.49 -2.43
N LEU A 1069 -4.69 -33.65 -1.13
CA LEU A 1069 -5.40 -34.76 -0.50
C LEU A 1069 -6.73 -34.24 0.02
N LYS A 1070 -7.81 -34.95 -0.29
CA LYS A 1070 -9.14 -34.60 0.22
C LYS A 1070 -9.85 -35.82 0.78
N LEU A 1071 -10.22 -35.75 2.04
CA LEU A 1071 -11.09 -36.73 2.69
C LEU A 1071 -12.45 -36.09 2.91
N SER A 1072 -13.52 -36.81 2.58
CA SER A 1072 -14.88 -36.36 2.84
C SER A 1072 -15.76 -37.51 3.29
N ALA A 1073 -16.67 -37.24 4.22
CA ALA A 1073 -17.60 -38.22 4.74
C ALA A 1073 -18.92 -37.54 5.08
N GLY A 1074 -20.02 -38.26 4.95
CA GLY A 1074 -21.33 -37.72 5.26
C GLY A 1074 -22.34 -38.79 5.60
N TYR A 1075 -23.35 -38.39 6.36
CA TYR A 1075 -24.48 -39.20 6.75
C TYR A 1075 -25.74 -38.35 6.82
N HIS A 1076 -26.79 -38.80 6.15
CA HIS A 1076 -28.13 -38.25 6.19
C HIS A 1076 -29.11 -39.30 6.71
N LYS A 1077 -29.97 -38.90 7.64
CA LYS A 1077 -31.21 -39.60 7.94
C LYS A 1077 -32.25 -39.13 6.93
N THR A 1078 -32.63 -39.98 5.99
CA THR A 1078 -33.53 -39.63 4.88
C THR A 1078 -34.93 -40.22 5.06
N ASP A 1079 -35.92 -39.59 4.43
CA ASP A 1079 -37.25 -40.16 4.17
C ASP A 1079 -37.31 -40.54 2.67
N PRO A 1080 -37.70 -41.78 2.30
CA PRO A 1080 -37.78 -42.20 0.90
C PRO A 1080 -38.68 -41.34 0.00
N GLU A 1081 -39.64 -40.61 0.57
CA GLU A 1081 -40.52 -39.70 -0.17
C GLU A 1081 -39.87 -38.32 -0.40
N LEU A 1082 -38.82 -37.99 0.37
CA LEU A 1082 -38.10 -36.72 0.33
C LEU A 1082 -36.77 -36.90 -0.43
N LEU A 1083 -36.86 -37.13 -1.75
CA LEU A 1083 -35.70 -37.39 -2.62
C LEU A 1083 -34.62 -36.30 -2.55
N GLN A 1084 -35.00 -35.04 -2.34
CA GLN A 1084 -34.05 -33.94 -2.14
C GLN A 1084 -33.11 -34.12 -0.93
N GLY A 1085 -33.44 -35.02 0.01
CA GLY A 1085 -32.64 -35.32 1.19
C GLY A 1085 -31.47 -36.28 0.96
N TYR A 1086 -31.28 -36.86 -0.22
CA TYR A 1086 -30.15 -37.77 -0.51
C TYR A 1086 -28.90 -37.01 -0.98
N PHE A 1087 -27.72 -37.61 -0.79
CA PHE A 1087 -26.50 -37.19 -1.50
C PHE A 1087 -26.50 -37.76 -2.92
N TYR A 1088 -26.19 -36.92 -3.90
CA TYR A 1088 -26.16 -37.31 -5.30
C TYR A 1088 -24.78 -37.10 -5.90
N PHE A 1089 -24.02 -38.19 -6.02
CA PHE A 1089 -22.74 -38.18 -6.73
C PHE A 1089 -22.96 -38.37 -8.23
N GLY A 1090 -22.06 -37.80 -9.03
CA GLY A 1090 -22.04 -38.03 -10.47
C GLY A 1090 -20.85 -37.37 -11.14
N GLY A 1091 -20.85 -37.39 -12.47
CA GLY A 1091 -19.77 -36.90 -13.32
C GLY A 1091 -19.26 -35.48 -13.07
N PHE A 1092 -18.32 -34.99 -13.88
CA PHE A 1092 -17.65 -33.68 -13.69
C PHE A 1092 -18.61 -32.53 -13.34
N GLY A 1093 -19.80 -32.52 -13.95
CA GLY A 1093 -20.81 -31.51 -13.69
C GLY A 1093 -20.48 -30.14 -14.30
N ASN A 1094 -19.47 -30.09 -15.16
CA ASN A 1094 -19.24 -28.99 -16.06
C ASN A 1094 -20.34 -28.94 -17.15
N ARG A 1095 -20.60 -27.75 -17.66
CA ARG A 1095 -21.47 -27.49 -18.83
C ARG A 1095 -20.66 -26.79 -19.92
N GLU A 1096 -21.20 -26.80 -21.14
CA GLU A 1096 -20.52 -26.24 -22.31
C GLU A 1096 -20.16 -24.76 -22.13
N ILE A 1097 -21.06 -23.96 -21.55
CA ILE A 1097 -20.82 -22.55 -21.17
C ILE A 1097 -21.32 -22.33 -19.74
N GLU A 1098 -20.47 -21.91 -18.80
CA GLU A 1098 -20.91 -21.74 -17.39
C GLU A 1098 -20.05 -20.75 -16.59
N ASN A 1099 -20.48 -20.48 -15.35
CA ASN A 1099 -19.79 -19.68 -14.32
C ASN A 1099 -19.50 -20.46 -13.03
N GLU A 1100 -19.34 -21.78 -13.12
CA GLU A 1100 -18.95 -22.60 -11.96
C GLU A 1100 -17.43 -22.68 -11.82
N PRO A 1101 -16.91 -23.04 -10.63
CA PRO A 1101 -15.48 -23.25 -10.42
C PRO A 1101 -14.85 -24.20 -11.44
N VAL A 1102 -13.61 -23.90 -11.83
CA VAL A 1102 -12.87 -24.60 -12.89
C VAL A 1102 -12.69 -26.09 -12.61
N LYS A 1103 -12.15 -26.43 -11.44
CA LYS A 1103 -11.84 -27.82 -11.03
C LYS A 1103 -13.02 -28.47 -10.31
N GLN A 1104 -14.14 -28.68 -11.02
CA GLN A 1104 -15.33 -29.24 -10.38
C GLN A 1104 -15.11 -30.63 -9.77
N PHE A 1105 -14.17 -31.44 -10.28
CA PHE A 1105 -13.87 -32.77 -9.73
C PHE A 1105 -13.50 -32.75 -8.24
N GLU A 1106 -13.05 -31.61 -7.71
CA GLU A 1106 -12.70 -31.41 -6.29
C GLU A 1106 -13.92 -31.18 -5.39
N LYS A 1107 -15.11 -30.91 -5.94
CA LYS A 1107 -16.36 -30.80 -5.17
C LYS A 1107 -16.72 -32.16 -4.57
N VAL A 1108 -17.26 -32.14 -3.34
CA VAL A 1108 -17.57 -33.36 -2.55
C VAL A 1108 -18.40 -34.37 -3.36
N PHE A 1109 -19.50 -33.92 -3.96
CA PHE A 1109 -20.45 -34.77 -4.67
C PHE A 1109 -20.14 -34.99 -6.17
N ARG A 1110 -18.89 -34.77 -6.58
CA ARG A 1110 -18.43 -35.12 -7.94
C ARG A 1110 -17.65 -36.42 -7.90
N PHE A 1111 -17.83 -37.26 -8.90
CA PHE A 1111 -17.15 -38.54 -9.09
C PHE A 1111 -17.07 -38.82 -10.60
N PRO A 1112 -16.17 -38.14 -11.32
CA PRO A 1112 -16.08 -38.20 -12.78
C PRO A 1112 -15.96 -39.61 -13.36
N GLY A 1113 -16.60 -39.85 -14.51
CA GLY A 1113 -16.65 -41.18 -15.14
C GLY A 1113 -17.95 -41.95 -14.89
N VAL A 1114 -18.90 -41.39 -14.14
CA VAL A 1114 -20.28 -41.89 -14.01
C VAL A 1114 -21.28 -40.80 -14.40
N PRO A 1115 -22.51 -41.11 -14.84
CA PRO A 1115 -23.48 -40.09 -15.21
C PRO A 1115 -23.78 -39.11 -14.06
N ILE A 1116 -24.10 -37.86 -14.40
CA ILE A 1116 -24.39 -36.82 -13.41
C ILE A 1116 -25.58 -37.22 -12.52
N TYR A 1117 -25.45 -37.04 -11.20
CA TYR A 1117 -26.45 -37.39 -10.17
C TYR A 1117 -26.92 -38.86 -10.17
N SER A 1118 -26.13 -39.80 -10.70
CA SER A 1118 -26.52 -41.22 -10.82
C SER A 1118 -26.32 -42.06 -9.56
N ILE A 1119 -25.47 -41.62 -8.63
CA ILE A 1119 -25.20 -42.35 -7.39
C ILE A 1119 -25.91 -41.62 -6.26
N ALA A 1120 -27.13 -42.06 -5.96
CA ALA A 1120 -27.89 -41.61 -4.79
C ALA A 1120 -27.50 -42.42 -3.56
N THR A 1121 -27.23 -41.74 -2.44
CA THR A 1121 -26.87 -42.41 -1.19
C THR A 1121 -27.21 -41.57 0.05
N ASP A 1122 -27.45 -42.26 1.17
CA ASP A 1122 -27.67 -41.65 2.49
C ASP A 1122 -26.37 -41.49 3.28
N LYS A 1123 -25.31 -42.25 2.93
CA LYS A 1123 -24.01 -42.18 3.62
C LYS A 1123 -22.85 -42.50 2.70
N PHE A 1124 -21.74 -41.82 2.92
CA PHE A 1124 -20.54 -42.02 2.12
C PHE A 1124 -19.24 -41.76 2.87
N LEU A 1125 -18.16 -42.33 2.35
CA LEU A 1125 -16.77 -41.99 2.63
C LEU A 1125 -16.04 -41.89 1.31
N LYS A 1126 -15.36 -40.76 1.06
CA LYS A 1126 -14.66 -40.49 -0.19
C LYS A 1126 -13.26 -39.94 0.09
N LEU A 1127 -12.27 -40.50 -0.58
CA LEU A 1127 -10.88 -40.04 -0.60
C LEU A 1127 -10.51 -39.60 -2.02
N MET A 1128 -9.88 -38.45 -2.17
CA MET A 1128 -9.30 -37.98 -3.43
C MET A 1128 -7.83 -37.68 -3.22
N ILE A 1129 -7.03 -38.02 -4.23
CA ILE A 1129 -5.65 -37.61 -4.39
C ILE A 1129 -5.55 -36.92 -5.74
N SER A 1130 -5.09 -35.68 -5.76
CA SER A 1130 -4.82 -34.94 -6.99
C SER A 1130 -3.39 -34.39 -6.99
N ASN A 1131 -2.77 -34.43 -8.17
CA ASN A 1131 -1.48 -33.85 -8.45
C ASN A 1131 -1.68 -32.72 -9.46
N ASN A 1132 -1.49 -31.49 -8.99
CA ASN A 1132 -1.55 -30.28 -9.79
C ASN A 1132 -0.14 -29.97 -10.30
N LEU A 1133 0.05 -30.04 -11.61
CA LEU A 1133 1.33 -29.73 -12.24
C LEU A 1133 1.60 -28.22 -12.21
N PRO A 1134 2.88 -27.80 -12.27
CA PRO A 1134 3.22 -26.39 -12.39
C PRO A 1134 2.49 -25.74 -13.58
N PRO A 1135 2.04 -24.49 -13.44
CA PRO A 1135 1.39 -23.77 -14.54
C PRO A 1135 2.37 -23.61 -15.71
N ILE A 1136 1.88 -23.81 -16.94
CA ILE A 1136 2.67 -23.59 -18.16
C ILE A 1136 2.30 -22.23 -18.70
N ARG A 1137 3.28 -21.34 -18.86
CA ARG A 1137 3.11 -20.01 -19.46
C ARG A 1137 3.87 -19.98 -20.78
N ILE A 1138 3.19 -19.62 -21.87
CA ILE A 1138 3.80 -19.51 -23.19
C ILE A 1138 3.45 -18.12 -23.71
N PRO A 1139 4.43 -17.21 -23.76
CA PRO A 1139 4.15 -15.83 -24.14
C PRO A 1139 3.78 -15.71 -25.61
N ASN A 1140 3.15 -14.60 -25.97
CA ASN A 1140 2.87 -14.20 -27.35
C ASN A 1140 1.93 -15.16 -28.12
N ILE A 1141 1.13 -15.96 -27.40
CA ILE A 1141 0.03 -16.73 -28.00
C ILE A 1141 -1.25 -15.91 -27.89
N GLU A 1142 -1.73 -15.41 -29.04
CA GLU A 1142 -2.97 -14.64 -29.14
C GLU A 1142 -3.93 -15.31 -30.13
N ILE A 1143 -5.19 -15.51 -29.72
CA ILE A 1143 -6.25 -16.08 -30.55
C ILE A 1143 -7.45 -15.14 -30.48
N PHE A 1144 -7.87 -14.55 -31.61
CA PHE A 1144 -9.00 -13.59 -31.66
C PHE A 1144 -8.88 -12.43 -30.64
N SER A 1145 -7.68 -11.87 -30.46
CA SER A 1145 -7.42 -10.83 -29.46
C SER A 1145 -7.59 -11.26 -28.00
N GLN A 1146 -7.40 -12.55 -27.75
CA GLN A 1146 -7.33 -13.15 -26.43
C GLN A 1146 -5.94 -13.73 -26.25
N SER A 1147 -5.25 -13.30 -25.20
CA SER A 1147 -3.88 -13.72 -24.95
C SER A 1147 -3.85 -14.87 -23.93
N LEU A 1148 -3.00 -15.87 -24.17
CA LEU A 1148 -2.93 -17.05 -23.32
C LEU A 1148 -2.15 -16.72 -22.05
N LYS A 1149 -2.84 -16.68 -20.91
CA LYS A 1149 -2.23 -16.39 -19.60
C LYS A 1149 -1.43 -17.58 -19.06
N ASN A 1150 -2.08 -18.75 -18.98
CA ASN A 1150 -1.44 -19.98 -18.52
C ASN A 1150 -2.28 -21.23 -18.87
N ILE A 1151 -1.63 -22.39 -18.81
CA ILE A 1151 -2.23 -23.70 -18.93
C ILE A 1151 -2.03 -24.47 -17.62
N ASN A 1152 -3.12 -24.93 -17.01
CA ASN A 1152 -3.10 -25.68 -15.75
C ASN A 1152 -3.52 -27.12 -15.99
N ILE A 1153 -2.72 -28.07 -15.52
CA ILE A 1153 -2.97 -29.51 -15.69
C ILE A 1153 -3.09 -30.17 -14.32
N SER A 1154 -4.16 -30.92 -14.13
CA SER A 1154 -4.44 -31.70 -12.92
C SER A 1154 -4.67 -33.15 -13.28
N VAL A 1155 -4.02 -34.07 -12.56
CA VAL A 1155 -4.30 -35.51 -12.61
C VAL A 1155 -4.81 -35.95 -11.26
N TYR A 1156 -5.85 -36.77 -11.20
CA TYR A 1156 -6.46 -37.17 -9.93
C TYR A 1156 -6.98 -38.61 -9.97
N THR A 1157 -7.21 -39.14 -8.77
CA THR A 1157 -7.93 -40.39 -8.52
C THR A 1157 -8.78 -40.24 -7.28
N GLN A 1158 -9.96 -40.86 -7.29
CA GLN A 1158 -10.93 -40.81 -6.21
C GLN A 1158 -11.38 -42.24 -5.86
N GLY A 1159 -11.49 -42.54 -4.58
CA GLY A 1159 -12.15 -43.73 -4.06
C GLY A 1159 -13.41 -43.32 -3.30
N LEU A 1160 -14.53 -43.96 -3.60
CA LEU A 1160 -15.83 -43.70 -2.96
C LEU A 1160 -16.42 -45.01 -2.42
N LEU A 1161 -16.73 -44.99 -1.13
CA LEU A 1161 -17.60 -45.95 -0.46
C LEU A 1161 -18.95 -45.28 -0.26
N ALA A 1162 -19.99 -45.84 -0.86
CA ALA A 1162 -21.35 -45.30 -0.79
C ALA A 1162 -22.36 -46.42 -0.53
N ASN A 1163 -23.42 -46.13 0.19
CA ASN A 1163 -24.56 -47.04 0.29
C ASN A 1163 -25.50 -46.80 -0.89
N ALA A 1164 -25.12 -47.28 -2.07
CA ALA A 1164 -25.87 -47.11 -3.32
C ALA A 1164 -26.31 -48.48 -3.86
N GLU A 1165 -27.42 -48.51 -4.62
CA GLU A 1165 -28.02 -49.75 -5.14
C GLU A 1165 -27.09 -50.52 -6.08
N LEU A 1166 -26.35 -49.82 -6.94
CA LEU A 1166 -25.55 -50.43 -8.01
C LEU A 1166 -24.24 -51.08 -7.51
N SER A 1167 -23.56 -50.41 -6.58
CA SER A 1167 -22.27 -50.83 -6.00
C SER A 1167 -21.97 -50.06 -4.72
N LYS A 1168 -21.24 -50.70 -3.82
CA LYS A 1168 -20.76 -50.08 -2.57
C LYS A 1168 -19.39 -49.43 -2.70
N LYS A 1169 -18.63 -49.78 -3.74
CA LYS A 1169 -17.24 -49.35 -3.96
C LYS A 1169 -17.07 -48.81 -5.36
N TRP A 1170 -16.37 -47.69 -5.46
CA TRP A 1170 -16.11 -46.99 -6.70
C TRP A 1170 -14.69 -46.44 -6.67
N ILE A 1171 -14.02 -46.48 -7.82
CA ILE A 1171 -12.72 -45.83 -8.02
C ILE A 1171 -12.72 -45.12 -9.37
N ASP A 1172 -12.11 -43.95 -9.45
CA ASP A 1172 -11.87 -43.24 -10.70
C ASP A 1172 -10.39 -42.90 -10.92
N ILE A 1173 -10.06 -42.61 -12.18
CA ILE A 1173 -8.85 -41.88 -12.54
C ILE A 1173 -9.23 -40.85 -13.60
N GLY A 1174 -8.71 -39.63 -13.48
CA GLY A 1174 -9.02 -38.58 -14.42
C GLY A 1174 -7.92 -37.54 -14.55
N ALA A 1175 -8.05 -36.74 -15.60
CA ALA A 1175 -7.20 -35.59 -15.86
C ALA A 1175 -8.05 -34.42 -16.36
N GLN A 1176 -7.60 -33.20 -16.06
CA GLN A 1176 -8.21 -31.96 -16.54
C GLN A 1176 -7.11 -30.99 -16.96
N VAL A 1177 -7.32 -30.31 -18.08
CA VAL A 1177 -6.51 -29.19 -18.57
C VAL A 1177 -7.37 -27.93 -18.65
N ASN A 1178 -6.81 -26.81 -18.24
CA ASN A 1178 -7.47 -25.50 -18.27
C ASN A 1178 -6.57 -24.51 -19.00
N PHE A 1179 -7.07 -23.92 -20.08
CA PHE A 1179 -6.46 -22.83 -20.81
C PHE A 1179 -7.09 -21.53 -20.34
N MET A 1180 -6.30 -20.69 -19.66
CA MET A 1180 -6.76 -19.40 -19.14
C MET A 1180 -6.35 -18.30 -20.12
N PHE A 1181 -7.32 -17.47 -20.52
CA PHE A 1181 -7.10 -16.37 -21.45
C PHE A 1181 -7.43 -15.03 -20.82
N ASN A 1182 -6.61 -14.02 -21.10
CA ASN A 1182 -6.91 -12.62 -20.84
C ASN A 1182 -7.57 -11.99 -22.08
N HIS A 1183 -8.60 -11.18 -21.86
CA HIS A 1183 -9.35 -10.44 -22.88
C HIS A 1183 -9.38 -8.97 -22.51
N TRP A 1184 -9.17 -8.10 -23.50
CA TRP A 1184 -9.15 -6.65 -23.31
C TRP A 1184 -8.38 -6.25 -22.04
N SER A 1185 -7.22 -6.91 -21.87
CA SER A 1185 -6.27 -6.84 -20.75
C SER A 1185 -6.76 -7.28 -19.37
N ASN A 1186 -8.03 -7.04 -19.02
CA ASN A 1186 -8.48 -7.03 -17.61
C ASN A 1186 -9.60 -8.04 -17.33
N LEU A 1187 -10.05 -8.79 -18.34
CA LEU A 1187 -11.08 -9.82 -18.20
C LEU A 1187 -10.47 -11.20 -18.44
N GLU A 1188 -10.84 -12.17 -17.62
CA GLU A 1188 -10.32 -13.53 -17.71
C GLU A 1188 -11.42 -14.52 -18.12
N SER A 1189 -11.11 -15.40 -19.06
CA SER A 1189 -11.95 -16.56 -19.39
C SER A 1189 -11.17 -17.86 -19.18
N THR A 1190 -11.86 -18.98 -19.14
CA THR A 1190 -11.19 -20.29 -19.06
C THR A 1190 -11.87 -21.31 -19.96
N PHE A 1191 -11.09 -21.89 -20.86
CA PHE A 1191 -11.48 -23.10 -21.58
C PHE A 1191 -10.93 -24.33 -20.84
N SER A 1192 -11.82 -25.23 -20.44
CA SER A 1192 -11.50 -26.43 -19.68
C SER A 1192 -11.87 -27.68 -20.48
N ALA A 1193 -10.99 -28.67 -20.46
CA ALA A 1193 -11.26 -30.01 -20.98
C ALA A 1193 -10.86 -31.04 -19.93
N GLY A 1194 -11.67 -32.07 -19.74
CA GLY A 1194 -11.36 -33.14 -18.80
C GLY A 1194 -11.86 -34.49 -19.28
N ILE A 1195 -11.21 -35.55 -18.81
CA ILE A 1195 -11.54 -36.94 -19.09
C ILE A 1195 -11.35 -37.76 -17.83
N ALA A 1196 -12.25 -38.71 -17.59
CA ALA A 1196 -12.17 -39.62 -16.46
C ALA A 1196 -12.73 -41.00 -16.83
N LYS A 1197 -12.23 -42.02 -16.14
CA LYS A 1197 -12.76 -43.38 -16.18
C LYS A 1197 -13.03 -43.85 -14.77
N ALA A 1198 -14.22 -44.39 -14.54
CA ALA A 1198 -14.65 -44.93 -13.25
C ALA A 1198 -14.92 -46.43 -13.35
N TRP A 1199 -14.68 -47.14 -12.24
CA TRP A 1199 -14.90 -48.58 -12.07
C TRP A 1199 -15.65 -48.86 -10.77
N TRP A 1200 -16.49 -49.89 -10.78
CA TRP A 1200 -17.24 -50.41 -9.63
C TRP A 1200 -17.48 -51.92 -9.79
N ASP A 1201 -18.00 -52.58 -8.74
CA ASP A 1201 -18.12 -54.05 -8.68
C ASP A 1201 -18.82 -54.68 -9.90
N ASN A 1202 -19.75 -53.95 -10.53
CA ASN A 1202 -20.61 -54.43 -11.61
C ASN A 1202 -20.42 -53.67 -12.93
N GLY A 1203 -19.34 -52.89 -13.10
CA GLY A 1203 -19.14 -52.14 -14.35
C GLY A 1203 -18.02 -51.11 -14.35
N ASN A 1204 -17.90 -50.44 -15.49
CA ASN A 1204 -17.05 -49.27 -15.67
C ASN A 1204 -17.66 -48.34 -16.72
N ASN A 1205 -17.33 -47.07 -16.66
CA ASN A 1205 -17.73 -46.09 -17.67
C ASN A 1205 -16.68 -44.98 -17.79
N TRP A 1206 -16.73 -44.23 -18.88
CA TRP A 1206 -15.88 -43.07 -19.13
C TRP A 1206 -16.73 -41.83 -19.36
N GLU A 1207 -16.17 -40.68 -19.02
CA GLU A 1207 -16.80 -39.38 -19.21
C GLU A 1207 -15.72 -38.38 -19.67
N TRP A 1208 -16.14 -37.39 -20.45
CA TRP A 1208 -15.34 -36.24 -20.80
C TRP A 1208 -16.23 -35.00 -20.88
N PHE A 1209 -15.59 -33.83 -20.84
CA PHE A 1209 -16.29 -32.57 -21.07
C PHE A 1209 -15.39 -31.56 -21.78
N LEU A 1210 -16.03 -30.59 -22.43
CA LEU A 1210 -15.44 -29.32 -22.83
C LEU A 1210 -16.33 -28.22 -22.24
N SER A 1211 -15.72 -27.19 -21.66
CA SER A 1211 -16.42 -26.14 -20.95
C SER A 1211 -15.72 -24.80 -21.14
N TYR A 1212 -16.48 -23.75 -21.45
CA TYR A 1212 -15.97 -22.40 -21.56
C TYR A 1212 -16.60 -21.50 -20.50
N LYS A 1213 -15.75 -20.87 -19.69
CA LYS A 1213 -16.16 -19.91 -18.67
C LYS A 1213 -15.85 -18.52 -19.17
N LEU A 1214 -16.90 -17.73 -19.37
CA LEU A 1214 -16.82 -16.42 -20.04
C LEU A 1214 -16.10 -15.37 -19.18
N LEU A 1215 -16.25 -15.46 -17.87
CA LEU A 1215 -15.64 -14.58 -16.89
C LEU A 1215 -15.14 -15.42 -15.71
N LYS A 1216 -14.02 -15.02 -15.13
CA LYS A 1216 -13.43 -15.64 -13.93
C LYS A 1216 -14.33 -15.45 -12.69
N ASP A 1217 -14.14 -16.35 -11.73
CA ASP A 1217 -14.79 -16.38 -10.43
C ASP A 1217 -14.32 -15.34 -9.43
#